data_AF-A0A4Q3UAY5-F1
#
_entry.id   AF-A0A4Q3UAY5-F1
#
_cell.length_a   1.000
_cell.length_b   1.000
_cell.length_c   1.000
_cell.angle_alpha   90.00
_cell.angle_beta   90.00
_cell.angle_gamma   90.00
#
_symmetry.space_group_name_H-M   'P 1'
#
loop_
_entity.id
_entity.type
_entity.pdbx_description
1 polymer ?
#
loop_
_entity_poly.entity_id
_entity_poly.type
_entity_poly.pdbx_seq_one_letter_code
_entity_poly.pdbx_strand_id
1 'polypeptide(L)'
;MLLTVLAAFAAQSFAVVGDRFELDGKPFVIHSGEIHYPRIPEAYWRQRLKMARAMGLNTVCTYTFWNLHEPKPGKWDFKGNLDVAKFVRIAGEEGLKVIVRPGPYICTELDFGGLPAWTLKDRSMRVRSKDPKFMALTQKYFTRLGKELTPLLIQNGGPIIMTQVENEYGSYGADHEYMAGVRDALIQAGFTGQLFTSDGPSQGMLNGGTLPGIPATINFGGGAEGAFKELAKFRPTSPRMIGEFWAGWFDQWGKRHNRSNVSNNLKDLEWCLKNGVSWNLYMFHGGTNFAFMPGSNGNANTYDVDVTSYDYDSALDESGRVTPKYNAFRELLARYSKEPLPPVPAMPKPIKVPAVHLMEGQYLAPSATPVRSAEPMSFEDLDQDYGLMGYTATAPKAGSLTLTVRRLMDYATVYVDGKRIGTMDRRKGQKSIELEVRAGSKIELLVEAMSRVNFGGALPDERKGIEGPVTLGNESLTGWTHERYTLAPPKGGTWNALLPSSPALERPIYYRGKLQVSEPGDTFLDLRGFNKGFVWVNGRNLGRFWKIGPQQTLYLPGVWLKKGANEVVVLDEGPRTSVVPTIAGLDTPILDSIQGTTVGRNRKPGQNVDFAGLTAVSSGEWTNGATPQTATFKGRGRYLAIEALSEHGEGPYASIAELWAVGVDGNDLPRTEWKVAFADSEELDAENGSANNVFDLQPTTFWHTAYSGGAPGMPHRLVIDLGRVVDLSGIRVLPRQEGVNGRIKGYRIFLSDTPFKGQ
;
A
#
# COMPACT_ATOMS: atom_id res chain seq x y z
N MET A 1 -15.12 -62.76 9.83
CA MET A 1 -16.13 -61.69 9.77
C MET A 1 -15.57 -60.50 10.54
N LEU A 2 -14.88 -59.58 9.84
CA LEU A 2 -14.38 -58.33 10.42
C LEU A 2 -15.09 -57.21 9.67
N LEU A 3 -16.05 -56.54 10.32
CA LEU A 3 -16.72 -55.36 9.76
C LEU A 3 -15.78 -54.17 9.87
N THR A 4 -15.22 -53.74 8.75
CA THR A 4 -14.61 -52.42 8.59
C THR A 4 -15.74 -51.39 8.50
N VAL A 5 -16.00 -50.65 9.58
CA VAL A 5 -16.92 -49.50 9.55
C VAL A 5 -16.18 -48.35 8.87
N LEU A 6 -16.41 -48.19 7.56
CA LEU A 6 -16.17 -46.93 6.87
C LEU A 6 -17.18 -45.91 7.42
N ALA A 7 -16.76 -45.13 8.43
CA ALA A 7 -17.49 -43.93 8.79
C ALA A 7 -17.43 -42.98 7.59
N ALA A 8 -18.55 -42.84 6.88
CA ALA A 8 -18.73 -41.78 5.91
C ALA A 8 -18.59 -40.45 6.68
N PHE A 9 -17.48 -39.74 6.50
CA PHE A 9 -17.38 -38.36 6.95
C PHE A 9 -18.49 -37.58 6.23
N ALA A 10 -19.49 -37.12 6.97
CA ALA A 10 -20.46 -36.18 6.43
C ALA A 10 -19.68 -34.96 5.90
N ALA A 11 -19.94 -34.56 4.66
CA ALA A 11 -19.31 -33.39 4.08
C ALA A 11 -19.62 -32.17 4.97
N GLN A 12 -18.58 -31.47 5.43
CA GLN A 12 -18.77 -30.23 6.18
C GLN A 12 -19.39 -29.17 5.27
N SER A 13 -20.19 -28.28 5.84
CA SER A 13 -20.87 -27.23 5.09
C SER A 13 -20.67 -25.86 5.75
N PHE A 14 -20.64 -24.83 4.91
CA PHE A 14 -20.65 -23.44 5.32
C PHE A 14 -21.66 -22.68 4.47
N ALA A 15 -22.54 -21.91 5.11
CA ALA A 15 -23.61 -21.20 4.42
C ALA A 15 -23.97 -19.90 5.13
N VAL A 16 -24.59 -18.99 4.37
CA VAL A 16 -25.31 -17.84 4.91
C VAL A 16 -26.79 -18.18 5.03
N VAL A 17 -27.35 -18.07 6.23
CA VAL A 17 -28.76 -18.36 6.52
C VAL A 17 -29.37 -17.14 7.19
N GLY A 18 -30.16 -16.37 6.44
CA GLY A 18 -30.63 -15.06 6.89
C GLY A 18 -29.44 -14.12 7.11
N ASP A 19 -29.35 -13.57 8.33
CA ASP A 19 -28.35 -12.57 8.74
C ASP A 19 -27.15 -13.17 9.50
N ARG A 20 -26.90 -14.48 9.37
CA ARG A 20 -25.80 -15.16 10.06
C ARG A 20 -25.07 -16.16 9.17
N PHE A 21 -23.84 -16.46 9.56
CA PHE A 21 -23.09 -17.60 9.03
C PHE A 21 -23.39 -18.86 9.84
N GLU A 22 -23.45 -19.98 9.15
CA GLU A 22 -23.56 -21.30 9.75
C GLU A 22 -22.44 -22.22 9.28
N LEU A 23 -21.84 -22.94 10.23
CA LEU A 23 -20.91 -24.05 9.97
C LEU A 23 -21.58 -25.34 10.44
N ASP A 24 -21.76 -26.29 9.53
CA ASP A 24 -22.47 -27.55 9.77
C ASP A 24 -23.88 -27.34 10.39
N GLY A 25 -24.60 -26.34 9.89
CA GLY A 25 -25.95 -25.97 10.34
C GLY A 25 -26.02 -25.31 11.72
N LYS A 26 -24.88 -24.89 12.29
CA LYS A 26 -24.81 -24.19 13.59
C LYS A 26 -24.30 -22.77 13.40
N PRO A 27 -24.83 -21.78 14.15
CA PRO A 27 -24.32 -20.41 14.11
C PRO A 27 -22.81 -20.35 14.34
N PHE A 28 -22.10 -19.63 13.47
CA PHE A 28 -20.66 -19.50 13.49
C PHE A 28 -20.25 -18.03 13.37
N VAL A 29 -19.55 -17.51 14.37
CA VAL A 29 -18.97 -16.15 14.31
C VAL A 29 -17.51 -16.28 13.90
N ILE A 30 -17.14 -15.66 12.79
CA ILE A 30 -15.79 -15.71 12.24
C ILE A 30 -14.92 -14.72 13.00
N HIS A 31 -13.89 -15.23 13.67
CA HIS A 31 -12.79 -14.44 14.22
C HIS A 31 -11.56 -14.73 13.36
N SER A 32 -11.38 -13.92 12.32
CA SER A 32 -10.32 -14.08 11.33
C SER A 32 -9.16 -13.12 11.56
N GLY A 33 -7.97 -13.51 11.10
CA GLY A 33 -6.82 -12.63 10.96
C GLY A 33 -6.19 -12.78 9.58
N GLU A 34 -5.87 -11.67 8.93
CA GLU A 34 -5.26 -11.66 7.61
C GLU A 34 -3.75 -11.96 7.71
N ILE A 35 -3.29 -12.91 6.89
CA ILE A 35 -1.89 -13.33 6.78
C ILE A 35 -1.57 -13.57 5.30
N HIS A 36 -0.52 -12.96 4.77
CA HIS A 36 -0.12 -13.12 3.37
C HIS A 36 1.07 -14.07 3.22
N TYR A 37 0.83 -15.24 2.63
CA TYR A 37 1.85 -16.27 2.44
C TYR A 37 3.12 -15.79 1.71
N PRO A 38 3.08 -14.87 0.71
CA PRO A 38 4.32 -14.43 0.05
C PRO A 38 5.17 -13.49 0.91
N ARG A 39 4.56 -12.82 1.89
CA ARG A 39 5.22 -11.85 2.79
C ARG A 39 5.96 -12.53 3.95
N ILE A 40 5.83 -13.85 4.08
CA ILE A 40 6.37 -14.64 5.18
C ILE A 40 7.12 -15.83 4.57
N PRO A 41 8.36 -16.11 4.99
CA PRO A 41 9.05 -17.32 4.57
C PRO A 41 8.25 -18.59 4.89
N GLU A 42 8.19 -19.53 3.95
CA GLU A 42 7.41 -20.77 4.04
C GLU A 42 7.65 -21.55 5.33
N ALA A 43 8.91 -21.61 5.76
CA ALA A 43 9.33 -22.26 6.99
C ALA A 43 8.68 -21.68 8.26
N TYR A 44 8.16 -20.45 8.19
CA TYR A 44 7.53 -19.74 9.30
C TYR A 44 6.01 -19.78 9.27
N TRP A 45 5.36 -20.20 8.18
CA TRP A 45 3.89 -20.20 8.05
C TRP A 45 3.19 -20.91 9.20
N ARG A 46 3.58 -22.15 9.50
CA ARG A 46 2.97 -22.92 10.60
C ARG A 46 3.08 -22.19 11.94
N GLN A 47 4.22 -21.56 12.21
CA GLN A 47 4.40 -20.80 13.43
C GLN A 47 3.44 -19.61 13.49
N ARG A 48 3.30 -18.82 12.40
CA ARG A 48 2.37 -17.68 12.34
C ARG A 48 0.90 -18.13 12.50
N LEU A 49 0.53 -19.27 11.92
CA LEU A 49 -0.81 -19.84 12.05
C LEU A 49 -1.10 -20.33 13.47
N LYS A 50 -0.10 -20.91 14.15
CA LYS A 50 -0.20 -21.24 15.59
C LYS A 50 -0.36 -19.99 16.46
N MET A 51 0.31 -18.88 16.13
CA MET A 51 0.09 -17.61 16.82
C MET A 51 -1.34 -17.11 16.64
N ALA A 52 -1.92 -17.22 15.44
CA ALA A 52 -3.32 -16.84 15.19
C ALA A 52 -4.29 -17.65 16.06
N ARG A 53 -4.12 -18.98 16.09
CA ARG A 53 -4.89 -19.87 16.98
C ARG A 53 -4.72 -19.53 18.44
N ALA A 54 -3.49 -19.30 18.88
CA ALA A 54 -3.21 -18.94 20.25
C ALA A 54 -3.89 -17.61 20.62
N MET A 55 -3.93 -16.60 19.75
CA MET A 55 -4.63 -15.34 20.05
C MET A 55 -6.13 -15.55 20.30
N GLY A 56 -6.73 -16.61 19.75
CA GLY A 56 -8.16 -16.92 19.82
C GLY A 56 -8.90 -16.82 18.49
N LEU A 57 -8.15 -16.76 17.38
CA LEU A 57 -8.74 -16.78 16.04
C LEU A 57 -9.17 -18.19 15.66
N ASN A 58 -10.34 -18.29 15.00
CA ASN A 58 -10.87 -19.55 14.48
C ASN A 58 -10.69 -19.69 12.96
N THR A 59 -10.34 -18.59 12.29
CA THR A 59 -10.21 -18.48 10.84
C THR A 59 -8.96 -17.65 10.50
N VAL A 60 -8.40 -17.85 9.32
CA VAL A 60 -7.44 -16.92 8.71
C VAL A 60 -7.91 -16.52 7.33
N CYS A 61 -7.52 -15.32 6.92
CA CYS A 61 -7.80 -14.81 5.59
C CYS A 61 -6.50 -14.57 4.82
N THR A 62 -6.51 -14.81 3.52
CA THR A 62 -5.38 -14.51 2.65
C THR A 62 -5.84 -14.12 1.25
N TYR A 63 -5.24 -13.07 0.70
CA TYR A 63 -5.26 -12.79 -0.74
C TYR A 63 -4.46 -13.82 -1.55
N THR A 64 -4.69 -13.88 -2.87
CA THR A 64 -3.79 -14.59 -3.80
C THR A 64 -3.19 -13.63 -4.82
N PHE A 65 -1.89 -13.76 -5.09
CA PHE A 65 -1.06 -12.72 -5.71
C PHE A 65 -0.78 -13.04 -7.18
N TRP A 66 -1.66 -12.61 -8.10
CA TRP A 66 -1.57 -12.98 -9.53
C TRP A 66 -0.21 -12.61 -10.13
N ASN A 67 0.29 -11.40 -9.91
CA ASN A 67 1.61 -10.95 -10.37
C ASN A 67 2.75 -11.87 -9.94
N LEU A 68 2.71 -12.42 -8.73
CA LEU A 68 3.71 -13.36 -8.22
C LEU A 68 3.53 -14.77 -8.81
N HIS A 69 2.29 -15.19 -9.04
CA HIS A 69 2.00 -16.50 -9.63
C HIS A 69 2.20 -16.55 -11.13
N GLU A 70 2.07 -15.44 -11.86
CA GLU A 70 2.30 -15.33 -13.31
C GLU A 70 3.24 -14.15 -13.62
N PRO A 71 4.51 -14.18 -13.16
CA PRO A 71 5.44 -13.07 -13.35
C PRO A 71 5.74 -12.80 -14.83
N LYS A 72 5.50 -13.80 -15.70
CA LYS A 72 5.50 -13.66 -17.16
C LYS A 72 4.29 -14.40 -17.74
N PRO A 73 3.73 -13.95 -18.89
CA PRO A 73 2.55 -14.58 -19.49
C PRO A 73 2.71 -16.10 -19.66
N GLY A 74 1.80 -16.86 -19.05
CA GLY A 74 1.76 -18.33 -19.07
C GLY A 74 2.84 -19.04 -18.26
N LYS A 75 3.67 -18.32 -17.50
CA LYS A 75 4.72 -18.90 -16.64
C LYS A 75 4.23 -18.88 -15.20
N TRP A 76 3.66 -20.01 -14.78
CA TRP A 76 3.02 -20.16 -13.48
C TRP A 76 4.00 -20.66 -12.41
N ASP A 77 3.96 -20.06 -11.21
CA ASP A 77 4.68 -20.57 -10.02
C ASP A 77 3.74 -20.71 -8.81
N PHE A 78 3.71 -21.92 -8.25
CA PHE A 78 2.93 -22.30 -7.07
C PHE A 78 3.78 -23.17 -6.13
N LYS A 79 5.09 -22.95 -6.11
CA LYS A 79 6.05 -23.72 -5.31
C LYS A 79 6.68 -22.85 -4.23
N GLY A 80 7.25 -23.50 -3.22
CA GLY A 80 7.98 -22.83 -2.15
C GLY A 80 7.11 -21.78 -1.45
N ASN A 81 7.59 -20.54 -1.42
CA ASN A 81 6.85 -19.41 -0.83
C ASN A 81 5.56 -19.01 -1.57
N LEU A 82 5.31 -19.59 -2.75
CA LEU A 82 4.10 -19.37 -3.54
C LEU A 82 3.17 -20.61 -3.55
N ASP A 83 3.46 -21.64 -2.75
CA ASP A 83 2.56 -22.79 -2.59
C ASP A 83 1.37 -22.44 -1.67
N VAL A 84 0.41 -21.70 -2.23
CA VAL A 84 -0.80 -21.28 -1.52
C VAL A 84 -1.63 -22.47 -1.04
N ALA A 85 -1.66 -23.57 -1.80
CA ALA A 85 -2.39 -24.77 -1.40
C ALA A 85 -1.77 -25.39 -0.13
N LYS A 86 -0.43 -25.40 -0.02
CA LYS A 86 0.26 -25.83 1.19
C LYS A 86 -0.01 -24.90 2.36
N PHE A 87 0.01 -23.58 2.17
CA PHE A 87 -0.36 -22.64 3.22
C PHE A 87 -1.77 -22.92 3.77
N VAL A 88 -2.76 -23.09 2.88
CA VAL A 88 -4.15 -23.41 3.25
C VAL A 88 -4.25 -24.76 3.98
N ARG A 89 -3.54 -25.80 3.52
CA ARG A 89 -3.50 -27.10 4.21
C ARG A 89 -2.94 -26.97 5.63
N ILE A 90 -1.84 -26.25 5.80
CA ILE A 90 -1.25 -26.02 7.13
C ILE A 90 -2.24 -25.27 8.04
N ALA A 91 -2.97 -24.28 7.52
CA ALA A 91 -4.00 -23.59 8.31
C ALA A 91 -5.09 -24.56 8.81
N GLY A 92 -5.57 -25.44 7.92
CA GLY A 92 -6.53 -26.50 8.28
C GLY A 92 -5.98 -27.49 9.31
N GLU A 93 -4.72 -27.90 9.18
CA GLU A 93 -4.02 -28.78 10.14
C GLU A 93 -3.87 -28.15 11.53
N GLU A 94 -3.73 -26.83 11.61
CA GLU A 94 -3.73 -26.07 12.87
C GLU A 94 -5.16 -25.76 13.37
N GLY A 95 -6.19 -26.32 12.72
CA GLY A 95 -7.59 -26.20 13.11
C GLY A 95 -8.27 -24.88 12.71
N LEU A 96 -7.65 -24.08 11.84
CA LEU A 96 -8.23 -22.84 11.30
C LEU A 96 -9.12 -23.15 10.09
N LYS A 97 -10.25 -22.42 9.99
CA LYS A 97 -10.92 -22.23 8.70
C LYS A 97 -10.15 -21.20 7.87
N VAL A 98 -10.42 -21.16 6.57
CA VAL A 98 -9.75 -20.24 5.65
C VAL A 98 -10.75 -19.46 4.82
N ILE A 99 -10.52 -18.15 4.71
CA ILE A 99 -11.14 -17.29 3.69
C ILE A 99 -10.07 -17.00 2.64
N VAL A 100 -10.41 -17.16 1.37
CA VAL A 100 -9.51 -16.81 0.25
C VAL A 100 -10.07 -15.63 -0.52
N ARG A 101 -9.21 -14.67 -0.85
CA ARG A 101 -9.56 -13.47 -1.61
C ARG A 101 -8.79 -13.47 -2.92
N PRO A 102 -9.30 -14.16 -3.96
CA PRO A 102 -8.47 -14.51 -5.11
C PRO A 102 -8.16 -13.35 -6.07
N GLY A 103 -8.88 -12.23 -5.98
CA GLY A 103 -8.70 -11.08 -6.87
C GLY A 103 -9.74 -11.03 -8.01
N PRO A 104 -9.36 -10.69 -9.27
CA PRO A 104 -7.99 -10.68 -9.81
C PRO A 104 -7.12 -9.52 -9.35
N TYR A 105 -7.75 -8.44 -8.88
CA TYR A 105 -7.10 -7.31 -8.21
C TYR A 105 -7.30 -7.46 -6.69
N ILE A 106 -6.25 -7.18 -5.91
CA ILE A 106 -6.22 -7.39 -4.46
C ILE A 106 -5.75 -6.17 -3.66
N CYS A 107 -5.40 -5.05 -4.30
CA CYS A 107 -4.84 -3.86 -3.62
C CYS A 107 -3.61 -4.21 -2.76
N THR A 108 -3.82 -4.35 -1.45
CA THR A 108 -2.90 -4.86 -0.43
C THR A 108 -1.53 -4.18 -0.37
N GLU A 109 -1.42 -2.92 -0.83
CA GLU A 109 -0.16 -2.17 -0.85
C GLU A 109 0.99 -2.93 -1.53
N LEU A 110 0.63 -3.61 -2.61
CA LEU A 110 1.54 -4.40 -3.44
C LEU A 110 1.60 -3.79 -4.84
N ASP A 111 2.74 -3.92 -5.52
CA ASP A 111 2.91 -3.44 -6.89
C ASP A 111 1.70 -3.81 -7.77
N PHE A 112 1.09 -2.77 -8.32
CA PHE A 112 -0.05 -2.83 -9.23
C PHE A 112 -1.30 -3.56 -8.68
N GLY A 113 -1.46 -3.57 -7.35
CA GLY A 113 -2.60 -4.20 -6.70
C GLY A 113 -2.67 -5.70 -6.92
N GLY A 114 -1.52 -6.35 -7.16
CA GLY A 114 -1.43 -7.78 -7.47
C GLY A 114 -1.68 -8.14 -8.93
N LEU A 115 -1.99 -7.17 -9.81
CA LEU A 115 -2.09 -7.41 -11.24
C LEU A 115 -0.69 -7.55 -11.86
N PRO A 116 -0.47 -8.46 -12.82
CA PRO A 116 0.83 -8.58 -13.45
C PRO A 116 1.17 -7.35 -14.31
N ALA A 117 2.34 -6.75 -14.09
CA ALA A 117 2.81 -5.56 -14.80
C ALA A 117 2.80 -5.71 -16.34
N TRP A 118 3.10 -6.91 -16.85
CA TRP A 118 3.10 -7.18 -18.29
C TRP A 118 1.74 -6.97 -18.97
N THR A 119 0.65 -6.91 -18.20
CA THR A 119 -0.69 -6.57 -18.73
C THR A 119 -0.75 -5.14 -19.29
N LEU A 120 0.09 -4.22 -18.80
CA LEU A 120 0.15 -2.83 -19.26
C LEU A 120 0.81 -2.66 -20.64
N LYS A 121 1.45 -3.72 -21.17
CA LYS A 121 2.07 -3.69 -22.50
C LYS A 121 1.02 -3.49 -23.60
N ASP A 122 -0.16 -4.08 -23.47
CA ASP A 122 -1.27 -3.79 -24.38
C ASP A 122 -1.92 -2.47 -23.97
N ARG A 123 -1.53 -1.39 -24.66
CA ARG A 123 -2.01 -0.03 -24.38
C ARG A 123 -3.51 0.15 -24.60
N SER A 124 -4.18 -0.77 -25.29
CA SER A 124 -5.63 -0.74 -25.51
C SER A 124 -6.44 -1.46 -24.43
N MET A 125 -5.79 -2.29 -23.60
CA MET A 125 -6.47 -3.07 -22.58
C MET A 125 -6.70 -2.22 -21.31
N ARG A 126 -7.92 -2.29 -20.76
CA ARG A 126 -8.25 -1.63 -19.49
C ARG A 126 -8.43 -2.66 -18.37
N VAL A 127 -7.53 -2.62 -17.38
CA VAL A 127 -7.63 -3.46 -16.18
C VAL A 127 -8.86 -3.09 -15.33
N ARG A 128 -9.35 -4.07 -14.55
CA ARG A 128 -10.53 -3.93 -13.68
C ARG A 128 -11.77 -3.42 -14.42
N SER A 129 -11.99 -3.93 -15.63
CA SER A 129 -13.12 -3.54 -16.47
C SER A 129 -13.64 -4.74 -17.27
N LYS A 130 -14.79 -4.57 -17.91
CA LYS A 130 -15.37 -5.57 -18.82
C LYS A 130 -14.64 -5.72 -20.17
N ASP A 131 -13.45 -5.14 -20.31
CA ASP A 131 -12.60 -5.34 -21.48
C ASP A 131 -12.41 -6.85 -21.73
N PRO A 132 -12.80 -7.37 -22.92
CA PRO A 132 -12.71 -8.79 -23.22
C PRO A 132 -11.29 -9.36 -23.05
N LYS A 133 -10.24 -8.56 -23.30
CA LYS A 133 -8.86 -8.99 -23.13
C LYS A 133 -8.53 -9.19 -21.65
N PHE A 134 -8.95 -8.26 -20.80
CA PHE A 134 -8.75 -8.37 -19.35
C PHE A 134 -9.55 -9.53 -18.75
N MET A 135 -10.81 -9.69 -19.18
CA MET A 135 -11.66 -10.79 -18.71
C MET A 135 -11.13 -12.17 -19.14
N ALA A 136 -10.55 -12.29 -20.34
CA ALA A 136 -9.91 -13.53 -20.77
C ALA A 136 -8.68 -13.89 -19.92
N LEU A 137 -7.87 -12.90 -19.54
CA LEU A 137 -6.73 -13.10 -18.64
C LEU A 137 -7.18 -13.46 -17.23
N THR A 138 -8.20 -12.77 -16.69
CA THR A 138 -8.81 -13.07 -15.40
C THR A 138 -9.34 -14.51 -15.35
N GLN A 139 -10.06 -14.95 -16.39
CA GLN A 139 -10.54 -16.33 -16.49
C GLN A 139 -9.38 -17.33 -16.48
N LYS A 140 -8.33 -17.08 -17.27
CA LYS A 140 -7.16 -17.95 -17.34
C LYS A 140 -6.45 -18.06 -15.98
N TYR A 141 -6.32 -16.93 -15.27
CA TYR A 141 -5.75 -16.89 -13.93
C TYR A 141 -6.58 -17.71 -12.93
N PHE A 142 -7.89 -17.46 -12.85
CA PHE A 142 -8.75 -18.21 -11.94
C PHE A 142 -8.80 -19.69 -12.27
N THR A 143 -8.89 -20.08 -13.54
CA THR A 143 -8.84 -21.50 -13.93
C THR A 143 -7.52 -22.16 -13.49
N ARG A 144 -6.39 -21.44 -13.53
CA ARG A 144 -5.13 -21.97 -13.03
C ARG A 144 -5.12 -22.05 -11.50
N LEU A 145 -5.55 -21.00 -10.80
CA LEU A 145 -5.60 -20.94 -9.34
C LEU A 145 -6.57 -21.99 -8.77
N GLY A 146 -7.70 -22.21 -9.44
CA GLY A 146 -8.72 -23.16 -9.05
C GLY A 146 -8.19 -24.59 -8.94
N LYS A 147 -7.24 -24.99 -9.79
CA LYS A 147 -6.55 -26.29 -9.69
C LYS A 147 -5.81 -26.48 -8.37
N GLU A 148 -5.38 -25.41 -7.73
CA GLU A 148 -4.67 -25.45 -6.43
C GLU A 148 -5.64 -25.40 -5.24
N LEU A 149 -6.68 -24.56 -5.32
CA LEU A 149 -7.51 -24.21 -4.16
C LEU A 149 -8.88 -24.89 -4.12
N THR A 150 -9.49 -25.22 -5.27
CA THR A 150 -10.82 -25.84 -5.26
C THR A 150 -10.88 -27.21 -4.58
N PRO A 151 -9.82 -28.06 -4.59
CA PRO A 151 -9.80 -29.27 -3.77
C PRO A 151 -9.84 -29.00 -2.26
N LEU A 152 -9.55 -27.77 -1.83
CA LEU A 152 -9.48 -27.36 -0.43
C LEU A 152 -10.73 -26.59 0.04
N LEU A 153 -11.77 -26.52 -0.80
CA LEU A 153 -13.08 -26.01 -0.40
C LEU A 153 -13.71 -26.91 0.67
N ILE A 154 -14.49 -26.32 1.58
CA ILE A 154 -15.09 -27.06 2.68
C ILE A 154 -16.02 -28.19 2.22
N GLN A 155 -16.78 -27.98 1.16
CA GLN A 155 -17.62 -29.02 0.55
C GLN A 155 -16.81 -30.18 -0.06
N ASN A 156 -15.52 -29.95 -0.33
CA ASN A 156 -14.57 -30.94 -0.83
C ASN A 156 -13.67 -31.51 0.28
N GLY A 157 -13.97 -31.21 1.55
CA GLY A 157 -13.25 -31.70 2.72
C GLY A 157 -12.07 -30.83 3.19
N GLY A 158 -11.87 -29.65 2.59
CA GLY A 158 -10.81 -28.73 3.01
C GLY A 158 -11.27 -27.64 3.99
N PRO A 159 -10.39 -26.68 4.34
CA PRO A 159 -10.70 -25.65 5.33
C PRO A 159 -11.30 -24.36 4.74
N ILE A 160 -11.37 -24.20 3.41
CA ILE A 160 -11.83 -22.94 2.79
C ILE A 160 -13.35 -22.81 2.89
N ILE A 161 -13.82 -21.81 3.63
CA ILE A 161 -15.25 -21.56 3.90
C ILE A 161 -15.86 -20.48 3.02
N MET A 162 -15.08 -19.48 2.60
CA MET A 162 -15.56 -18.37 1.77
C MET A 162 -14.54 -17.96 0.72
N THR A 163 -15.02 -17.44 -0.41
CA THR A 163 -14.19 -16.91 -1.50
C THR A 163 -14.71 -15.53 -1.92
N GLN A 164 -13.82 -14.53 -1.93
CA GLN A 164 -14.22 -13.17 -2.33
C GLN A 164 -14.30 -13.01 -3.84
N VAL A 165 -15.26 -12.22 -4.31
CA VAL A 165 -15.36 -11.73 -5.69
C VAL A 165 -14.78 -10.31 -5.76
N GLU A 166 -13.74 -10.12 -6.57
CA GLU A 166 -13.03 -8.83 -6.70
C GLU A 166 -12.52 -8.31 -5.35
N ASN A 167 -12.18 -7.03 -5.26
CA ASN A 167 -11.82 -6.35 -4.03
C ASN A 167 -12.13 -4.85 -4.04
N GLU A 168 -13.03 -4.41 -3.15
CA GLU A 168 -13.40 -3.01 -2.95
C GLU A 168 -13.71 -2.27 -4.25
N TYR A 169 -14.50 -2.90 -5.12
CA TYR A 169 -14.77 -2.35 -6.43
C TYR A 169 -15.54 -1.04 -6.34
N GLY A 170 -16.35 -0.83 -5.30
CA GLY A 170 -17.05 0.42 -5.03
C GLY A 170 -16.13 1.63 -4.78
N SER A 171 -14.86 1.38 -4.43
CA SER A 171 -13.81 2.41 -4.32
C SER A 171 -13.16 2.75 -5.67
N TYR A 172 -13.48 1.99 -6.73
CA TYR A 172 -12.92 2.15 -8.08
C TYR A 172 -13.99 2.50 -9.12
N GLY A 173 -15.16 1.89 -9.07
CA GLY A 173 -16.23 2.05 -10.06
C GLY A 173 -17.56 1.42 -9.63
N ALA A 174 -18.48 1.27 -10.58
CA ALA A 174 -19.83 0.74 -10.36
C ALA A 174 -20.33 -0.15 -11.52
N ASP A 175 -19.40 -0.74 -12.29
CA ASP A 175 -19.69 -1.68 -13.37
C ASP A 175 -20.06 -3.08 -12.83
N HIS A 176 -21.36 -3.30 -12.65
CA HIS A 176 -21.91 -4.59 -12.21
C HIS A 176 -21.77 -5.71 -13.25
N GLU A 177 -21.63 -5.39 -14.54
CA GLU A 177 -21.39 -6.42 -15.57
C GLU A 177 -19.99 -7.01 -15.41
N TYR A 178 -19.00 -6.16 -15.18
CA TYR A 178 -17.64 -6.59 -14.83
C TYR A 178 -17.64 -7.45 -13.54
N MET A 179 -18.27 -6.96 -12.47
CA MET A 179 -18.33 -7.71 -11.20
C MET A 179 -18.99 -9.08 -11.37
N ALA A 180 -20.10 -9.16 -12.13
CA ALA A 180 -20.75 -10.42 -12.45
C ALA A 180 -19.83 -11.34 -13.29
N GLY A 181 -19.09 -10.78 -14.24
CA GLY A 181 -18.08 -11.52 -15.02
C GLY A 181 -16.96 -12.10 -14.15
N VAL A 182 -16.48 -11.38 -13.14
CA VAL A 182 -15.47 -11.87 -12.17
C VAL A 182 -16.05 -13.01 -11.33
N ARG A 183 -17.29 -12.86 -10.83
CA ARG A 183 -18.01 -13.93 -10.11
C ARG A 183 -18.12 -15.19 -10.97
N ASP A 184 -18.57 -15.03 -12.21
CA ASP A 184 -18.79 -16.16 -13.11
C ASP A 184 -17.47 -16.85 -13.47
N ALA A 185 -16.39 -16.09 -13.61
CA ALA A 185 -15.06 -16.65 -13.84
C ALA A 185 -14.55 -17.49 -12.66
N LEU A 186 -14.84 -17.10 -11.42
CA LEU A 186 -14.56 -17.89 -10.22
C LEU A 186 -15.39 -19.19 -10.20
N ILE A 187 -16.68 -19.10 -10.48
CA ILE A 187 -17.57 -20.27 -10.53
C ILE A 187 -17.10 -21.26 -11.60
N GLN A 188 -16.78 -20.76 -12.81
CA GLN A 188 -16.25 -21.59 -13.90
C GLN A 188 -14.89 -22.22 -13.57
N ALA A 189 -14.10 -21.57 -12.71
CA ALA A 189 -12.85 -22.12 -12.19
C ALA A 189 -13.03 -23.15 -11.06
N GLY A 190 -14.26 -23.39 -10.60
CA GLY A 190 -14.61 -24.39 -9.59
C GLY A 190 -14.82 -23.85 -8.18
N PHE A 191 -14.78 -22.53 -7.96
CA PHE A 191 -15.10 -21.91 -6.67
C PHE A 191 -16.61 -21.86 -6.45
N THR A 192 -17.21 -23.01 -6.15
CA THR A 192 -18.67 -23.19 -5.99
C THR A 192 -19.16 -23.05 -4.55
N GLY A 193 -18.27 -22.66 -3.62
CA GLY A 193 -18.61 -22.43 -2.20
C GLY A 193 -19.29 -21.07 -1.97
N GLN A 194 -19.32 -20.63 -0.70
CA GLN A 194 -19.92 -19.34 -0.34
C GLN A 194 -19.07 -18.18 -0.90
N LEU A 195 -19.62 -17.45 -1.87
CA LEU A 195 -19.03 -16.22 -2.39
C LEU A 195 -19.45 -15.01 -1.55
N PHE A 196 -18.62 -13.95 -1.54
CA PHE A 196 -18.94 -12.65 -0.94
C PHE A 196 -18.22 -11.49 -1.66
N THR A 197 -18.67 -10.26 -1.46
CA THR A 197 -17.96 -9.02 -1.85
C THR A 197 -17.56 -8.23 -0.60
N SER A 198 -16.59 -7.33 -0.72
CA SER A 198 -16.19 -6.44 0.38
C SER A 198 -15.93 -5.02 -0.13
N ASP A 199 -16.46 -4.03 0.58
CA ASP A 199 -16.37 -2.60 0.23
C ASP A 199 -16.38 -1.71 1.49
N GLY A 200 -16.02 -0.43 1.36
CA GLY A 200 -16.23 0.54 2.44
C GLY A 200 -17.72 0.75 2.78
N PRO A 201 -18.07 1.19 3.99
CA PRO A 201 -19.45 1.19 4.49
C PRO A 201 -20.36 2.29 3.90
N SER A 202 -19.86 3.11 2.97
CA SER A 202 -20.67 4.17 2.35
C SER A 202 -21.69 3.59 1.38
N GLN A 203 -22.87 4.22 1.28
CA GLN A 203 -23.92 3.79 0.34
C GLN A 203 -23.42 3.76 -1.12
N GLY A 204 -22.57 4.73 -1.51
CA GLY A 204 -21.99 4.78 -2.86
C GLY A 204 -21.06 3.59 -3.15
N MET A 205 -20.16 3.27 -2.22
CA MET A 205 -19.25 2.12 -2.36
C MET A 205 -20.02 0.80 -2.36
N LEU A 206 -20.96 0.62 -1.43
CA LEU A 206 -21.81 -0.56 -1.38
C LEU A 206 -22.65 -0.74 -2.65
N ASN A 207 -23.20 0.35 -3.18
CA ASN A 207 -23.95 0.32 -4.43
C ASN A 207 -23.06 0.04 -5.65
N GLY A 208 -21.79 0.45 -5.64
CA GLY A 208 -20.87 0.24 -6.76
C GLY A 208 -20.21 -1.14 -6.77
N GLY A 209 -19.88 -1.70 -5.60
CA GLY A 209 -19.03 -2.89 -5.48
C GLY A 209 -19.74 -4.19 -5.14
N THR A 210 -21.02 -4.16 -4.76
CA THR A 210 -21.74 -5.38 -4.35
C THR A 210 -22.57 -6.00 -5.48
N LEU A 211 -22.86 -7.30 -5.39
CA LEU A 211 -23.73 -8.00 -6.34
C LEU A 211 -25.03 -8.48 -5.68
N PRO A 212 -26.18 -8.45 -6.38
CA PRO A 212 -27.42 -9.04 -5.86
C PRO A 212 -27.25 -10.51 -5.49
N GLY A 213 -27.78 -10.91 -4.33
CA GLY A 213 -27.75 -12.30 -3.85
C GLY A 213 -26.38 -12.79 -3.31
N ILE A 214 -25.33 -11.97 -3.41
CA ILE A 214 -24.00 -12.27 -2.86
C ILE A 214 -23.82 -11.47 -1.55
N PRO A 215 -23.56 -12.09 -0.39
CA PRO A 215 -23.31 -11.39 0.86
C PRO A 215 -22.24 -10.30 0.71
N ALA A 216 -22.44 -9.17 1.39
CA ALA A 216 -21.50 -8.04 1.39
C ALA A 216 -20.91 -7.88 2.79
N THR A 217 -19.58 -7.88 2.88
CA THR A 217 -18.82 -7.48 4.06
C THR A 217 -18.40 -6.02 3.94
N ILE A 218 -18.10 -5.37 5.06
CA ILE A 218 -17.70 -3.96 5.08
C ILE A 218 -16.30 -3.77 5.67
N ASN A 219 -15.51 -2.84 5.11
CA ASN A 219 -14.13 -2.60 5.52
C ASN A 219 -13.98 -1.22 6.20
N PHE A 220 -13.32 -1.18 7.36
CA PHE A 220 -13.07 0.06 8.11
C PHE A 220 -12.05 -0.13 9.24
N GLY A 221 -11.45 0.97 9.70
CA GLY A 221 -10.48 0.99 10.82
C GLY A 221 -11.07 1.30 12.20
N GLY A 222 -12.33 1.75 12.26
CA GLY A 222 -13.05 1.96 13.53
C GLY A 222 -14.50 2.39 13.37
N GLY A 223 -15.25 2.43 14.49
CA GLY A 223 -16.64 2.91 14.52
C GLY A 223 -17.66 1.85 14.10
N ALA A 224 -17.49 0.62 14.58
CA ALA A 224 -18.22 -0.56 14.09
C ALA A 224 -19.75 -0.40 14.12
N GLU A 225 -20.31 0.11 15.23
CA GLU A 225 -21.76 0.29 15.36
C GLU A 225 -22.34 1.19 14.28
N GLY A 226 -21.66 2.30 13.96
CA GLY A 226 -22.09 3.23 12.91
C GLY A 226 -22.01 2.60 11.53
N ALA A 227 -20.91 1.91 11.22
CA ALA A 227 -20.71 1.25 9.94
C ALA A 227 -21.78 0.17 9.67
N PHE A 228 -22.15 -0.64 10.66
CA PHE A 228 -23.22 -1.63 10.51
C PHE A 228 -24.63 -1.01 10.44
N LYS A 229 -24.85 0.18 11.02
CA LYS A 229 -26.10 0.94 10.78
C LYS A 229 -26.20 1.39 9.33
N GLU A 230 -25.10 1.79 8.70
CA GLU A 230 -25.09 2.11 7.25
C GLU A 230 -25.33 0.86 6.39
N LEU A 231 -24.69 -0.27 6.71
CA LEU A 231 -24.95 -1.52 6.01
C LEU A 231 -26.43 -1.93 6.11
N ALA A 232 -27.05 -1.80 7.29
CA ALA A 232 -28.46 -2.17 7.48
C ALA A 232 -29.43 -1.35 6.63
N LYS A 233 -29.11 -0.08 6.31
CA LYS A 233 -29.90 0.74 5.38
C LYS A 233 -29.83 0.21 3.95
N PHE A 234 -28.69 -0.37 3.57
CA PHE A 234 -28.46 -0.91 2.23
C PHE A 234 -28.96 -2.35 2.07
N ARG A 235 -28.63 -3.21 3.05
CA ARG A 235 -28.94 -4.65 3.07
C ARG A 235 -29.31 -5.10 4.49
N PRO A 236 -30.60 -5.03 4.87
CA PRO A 236 -31.03 -5.33 6.23
C PRO A 236 -30.87 -6.80 6.64
N THR A 237 -30.72 -7.72 5.67
CA THR A 237 -30.69 -9.18 5.90
C THR A 237 -29.34 -9.82 5.59
N SER A 238 -28.26 -9.04 5.43
CA SER A 238 -26.91 -9.59 5.18
C SER A 238 -26.25 -10.01 6.50
N PRO A 239 -25.46 -11.10 6.52
CA PRO A 239 -24.62 -11.39 7.68
C PRO A 239 -23.65 -10.24 7.95
N ARG A 240 -23.49 -9.93 9.24
CA ARG A 240 -22.63 -8.83 9.68
C ARG A 240 -21.19 -9.31 9.82
N MET A 241 -20.32 -8.83 8.94
CA MET A 241 -18.89 -9.08 9.01
C MET A 241 -18.08 -7.86 8.60
N ILE A 242 -17.03 -7.58 9.38
CA ILE A 242 -15.96 -6.68 8.96
C ILE A 242 -15.02 -7.48 8.05
N GLY A 243 -14.98 -7.16 6.76
CA GLY A 243 -14.14 -7.86 5.77
C GLY A 243 -12.66 -7.56 5.96
N GLU A 244 -12.34 -6.32 6.35
CA GLU A 244 -11.04 -5.85 6.79
C GLU A 244 -11.20 -4.87 7.95
N PHE A 245 -10.73 -5.28 9.12
CA PHE A 245 -10.64 -4.44 10.29
C PHE A 245 -9.22 -3.87 10.39
N TRP A 246 -9.04 -2.63 9.94
CA TRP A 246 -7.73 -1.95 9.89
C TRP A 246 -7.29 -1.49 11.28
N ALA A 247 -6.72 -2.41 12.06
CA ALA A 247 -6.21 -2.16 13.41
C ALA A 247 -4.70 -1.82 13.41
N GLY A 248 -4.27 -1.06 12.41
CA GLY A 248 -2.90 -0.76 12.04
C GLY A 248 -2.90 -0.04 10.68
N TRP A 249 -1.73 0.33 10.17
CA TRP A 249 -1.60 0.94 8.84
C TRP A 249 -0.19 0.76 8.27
N PHE A 250 -0.05 0.81 6.95
CA PHE A 250 1.24 0.68 6.25
C PHE A 250 2.01 2.01 6.20
N ASP A 251 3.31 1.95 5.92
CA ASP A 251 4.18 3.14 5.85
C ASP A 251 4.58 3.51 4.43
N GLN A 252 4.96 4.77 4.26
CA GLN A 252 5.41 5.34 2.99
C GLN A 252 6.76 6.03 3.14
N TRP A 253 7.62 5.94 2.11
CA TRP A 253 8.95 6.54 2.14
C TRP A 253 8.88 8.07 2.31
N GLY A 254 9.57 8.58 3.33
CA GLY A 254 9.64 10.00 3.70
C GLY A 254 8.52 10.48 4.63
N LYS A 255 7.62 9.57 5.06
CA LYS A 255 6.55 9.87 6.02
C LYS A 255 6.81 9.18 7.37
N ARG A 256 5.99 9.48 8.38
CA ARG A 256 6.10 8.87 9.71
C ARG A 256 5.58 7.43 9.70
N HIS A 257 6.18 6.59 10.55
CA HIS A 257 5.66 5.27 10.86
C HIS A 257 4.25 5.36 11.46
N ASN A 258 3.30 4.67 10.85
CA ASN A 258 1.91 4.67 11.28
C ASN A 258 1.67 3.70 12.44
N ARG A 259 0.72 4.06 13.29
CA ARG A 259 0.26 3.26 14.44
C ARG A 259 -1.24 3.41 14.60
N SER A 260 -1.90 2.43 15.20
CA SER A 260 -3.31 2.54 15.57
C SER A 260 -3.52 2.65 17.08
N ASN A 261 -4.68 3.17 17.47
CA ASN A 261 -5.09 3.24 18.87
C ASN A 261 -5.66 1.89 19.34
N VAL A 262 -4.88 1.15 20.13
CA VAL A 262 -5.26 -0.17 20.66
C VAL A 262 -6.58 -0.13 21.44
N SER A 263 -6.81 0.91 22.25
CA SER A 263 -8.03 1.04 23.06
C SER A 263 -9.29 1.17 22.19
N ASN A 264 -9.22 1.95 21.11
CA ASN A 264 -10.31 2.05 20.14
C ASN A 264 -10.55 0.71 19.44
N ASN A 265 -9.47 0.03 19.03
CA ASN A 265 -9.60 -1.27 18.39
C ASN A 265 -10.26 -2.31 19.32
N LEU A 266 -9.90 -2.33 20.60
CA LEU A 266 -10.52 -3.19 21.62
C LEU A 266 -12.01 -2.88 21.81
N LYS A 267 -12.40 -1.60 21.79
CA LYS A 267 -13.80 -1.19 21.92
C LYS A 267 -14.65 -1.72 20.77
N ASP A 268 -14.18 -1.61 19.54
CA ASP A 268 -14.90 -2.12 18.36
C ASP A 268 -14.96 -3.65 18.35
N LEU A 269 -13.86 -4.34 18.67
CA LEU A 269 -13.86 -5.81 18.77
C LEU A 269 -14.76 -6.32 19.90
N GLU A 270 -14.78 -5.66 21.05
CA GLU A 270 -15.68 -6.03 22.14
C GLU A 270 -17.15 -5.80 21.76
N TRP A 271 -17.45 -4.71 21.05
CA TRP A 271 -18.78 -4.50 20.49
C TRP A 271 -19.15 -5.62 19.51
N CYS A 272 -18.22 -6.06 18.66
CA CYS A 272 -18.47 -7.16 17.73
C CYS A 272 -18.79 -8.47 18.47
N LEU A 273 -17.98 -8.82 19.48
CA LEU A 273 -18.18 -9.99 20.34
C LEU A 273 -19.56 -9.99 21.02
N LYS A 274 -19.98 -8.86 21.59
CA LYS A 274 -21.29 -8.70 22.25
C LYS A 274 -22.48 -8.81 21.28
N ASN A 275 -22.28 -8.49 20.01
CA ASN A 275 -23.34 -8.40 19.01
C ASN A 275 -23.32 -9.53 17.97
N GLY A 276 -22.45 -10.53 18.13
CA GLY A 276 -22.33 -11.67 17.21
C GLY A 276 -21.85 -11.28 15.81
N VAL A 277 -21.06 -10.22 15.71
CA VAL A 277 -20.52 -9.71 14.44
C VAL A 277 -19.19 -10.40 14.15
N SER A 278 -19.03 -10.89 12.93
CA SER A 278 -17.78 -11.49 12.46
C SER A 278 -16.75 -10.42 12.08
N TRP A 279 -15.46 -10.73 12.13
CA TRP A 279 -14.42 -9.82 11.66
C TRP A 279 -13.22 -10.56 11.10
N ASN A 280 -12.44 -9.83 10.33
CA ASN A 280 -11.12 -10.22 9.89
C ASN A 280 -10.12 -9.10 10.19
N LEU A 281 -9.17 -9.38 11.09
CA LEU A 281 -8.15 -8.44 11.53
C LEU A 281 -7.12 -8.22 10.41
N TYR A 282 -7.15 -7.05 9.78
CA TYR A 282 -6.23 -6.67 8.71
C TYR A 282 -5.23 -5.63 9.26
N MET A 283 -3.95 -5.94 9.45
CA MET A 283 -3.30 -7.26 9.38
C MET A 283 -3.21 -7.91 10.77
N PHE A 284 -3.41 -9.23 10.83
CA PHE A 284 -2.98 -9.98 12.02
C PHE A 284 -1.44 -10.10 12.02
N HIS A 285 -0.87 -10.41 10.86
CA HIS A 285 0.56 -10.37 10.63
C HIS A 285 0.84 -9.96 9.19
N GLY A 286 1.40 -8.76 9.00
CA GLY A 286 1.67 -8.24 7.66
C GLY A 286 2.95 -8.81 7.02
N GLY A 287 4.05 -8.90 7.75
CA GLY A 287 5.33 -9.45 7.24
C GLY A 287 6.13 -8.44 6.41
N THR A 288 6.72 -8.87 5.29
CA THR A 288 7.61 -8.03 4.46
C THR A 288 7.22 -8.08 2.98
N ASN A 289 7.20 -6.91 2.32
CA ASN A 289 7.13 -6.78 0.86
C ASN A 289 8.51 -7.03 0.23
N PHE A 290 8.93 -8.30 0.14
CA PHE A 290 10.24 -8.63 -0.42
C PHE A 290 10.43 -8.17 -1.88
N ALA A 291 11.69 -8.01 -2.29
CA ALA A 291 12.08 -7.65 -3.65
C ALA A 291 11.47 -6.31 -4.13
N PHE A 292 10.82 -6.31 -5.31
CA PHE A 292 10.25 -5.10 -5.94
C PHE A 292 8.78 -4.89 -5.59
N MET A 293 8.25 -5.66 -4.63
CA MET A 293 6.82 -5.81 -4.44
C MET A 293 6.08 -4.72 -3.66
N PRO A 294 6.70 -3.78 -2.91
CA PRO A 294 5.95 -2.67 -2.33
C PRO A 294 5.13 -1.93 -3.39
N GLY A 295 3.89 -1.60 -3.07
CA GLY A 295 3.03 -0.80 -3.92
C GLY A 295 3.30 0.70 -3.82
N SER A 296 2.36 1.48 -4.32
CA SER A 296 2.27 2.90 -4.02
C SER A 296 0.83 3.35 -4.00
N ASN A 297 0.50 4.31 -3.15
CA ASN A 297 -0.76 5.02 -3.24
C ASN A 297 -0.54 6.31 -4.03
N GLY A 298 -1.57 6.75 -4.74
CA GLY A 298 -1.45 7.96 -5.52
C GLY A 298 -2.59 8.14 -6.51
N ASN A 299 -2.59 9.31 -7.12
CA ASN A 299 -3.56 9.68 -8.13
C ASN A 299 -2.85 10.48 -9.25
N ALA A 300 -3.59 11.27 -10.05
CA ALA A 300 -2.98 12.07 -11.10
C ALA A 300 -1.94 13.10 -10.59
N ASN A 301 -2.03 13.49 -9.32
CA ASN A 301 -1.28 14.57 -8.70
C ASN A 301 -0.40 14.14 -7.51
N THR A 302 -0.68 12.99 -6.90
CA THR A 302 0.07 12.47 -5.76
C THR A 302 0.68 11.10 -6.06
N TYR A 303 1.82 10.82 -5.44
CA TYR A 303 2.51 9.54 -5.58
C TYR A 303 3.32 9.27 -4.32
N ASP A 304 2.92 8.27 -3.56
CA ASP A 304 3.51 7.87 -2.29
C ASP A 304 3.87 6.40 -2.34
N VAL A 305 5.16 6.11 -2.22
CA VAL A 305 5.71 4.76 -2.38
C VAL A 305 5.73 4.06 -1.03
N ASP A 306 5.14 2.87 -0.99
CA ASP A 306 5.09 2.07 0.24
C ASP A 306 6.48 1.53 0.59
N VAL A 307 6.74 1.35 1.88
CA VAL A 307 8.02 0.81 2.35
C VAL A 307 8.10 -0.71 2.18
N THR A 308 9.29 -1.26 2.39
CA THR A 308 9.54 -2.71 2.29
C THR A 308 8.95 -3.46 3.47
N SER A 309 9.03 -2.90 4.68
CA SER A 309 8.35 -3.45 5.84
C SER A 309 6.83 -3.40 5.63
N TYR A 310 6.16 -4.50 5.95
CA TYR A 310 4.71 -4.53 6.08
C TYR A 310 4.34 -4.91 7.53
N ASP A 311 5.10 -4.39 8.51
CA ASP A 311 4.83 -4.53 9.94
C ASP A 311 3.38 -4.13 10.28
N TYR A 312 2.94 -3.01 9.68
CA TYR A 312 1.57 -2.51 9.73
C TYR A 312 1.11 -2.09 11.15
N ASP A 313 2.01 -2.07 12.15
CA ASP A 313 1.63 -2.03 13.57
C ASP A 313 0.66 -3.18 13.92
N SER A 314 0.87 -4.36 13.33
CA SER A 314 -0.01 -5.53 13.46
C SER A 314 -0.01 -6.14 14.88
N ALA A 315 -0.86 -7.14 15.09
CA ALA A 315 -0.77 -7.97 16.30
C ALA A 315 0.60 -8.67 16.40
N LEU A 316 1.11 -9.23 15.30
CA LEU A 316 2.50 -9.68 15.23
C LEU A 316 3.36 -8.69 14.44
N ASP A 317 4.52 -8.32 14.98
CA ASP A 317 5.48 -7.45 14.26
C ASP A 317 5.97 -8.09 12.94
N GLU A 318 6.73 -7.35 12.13
CA GLU A 318 7.28 -7.83 10.84
C GLU A 318 7.98 -9.21 10.95
N SER A 319 8.63 -9.50 12.08
CA SER A 319 9.33 -10.77 12.33
C SER A 319 8.45 -11.87 12.93
N GLY A 320 7.19 -11.56 13.24
CA GLY A 320 6.20 -12.50 13.78
C GLY A 320 6.14 -12.57 15.30
N ARG A 321 6.79 -11.64 16.02
CA ARG A 321 6.81 -11.60 17.48
C ARG A 321 5.55 -10.94 18.02
N VAL A 322 5.14 -11.32 19.22
CA VAL A 322 4.00 -10.70 19.90
C VAL A 322 4.27 -9.23 20.21
N THR A 323 3.26 -8.41 20.00
CA THR A 323 3.26 -7.00 20.41
C THR A 323 2.35 -6.81 21.63
N PRO A 324 2.38 -5.63 22.30
CA PRO A 324 1.37 -5.28 23.29
C PRO A 324 -0.07 -5.40 22.75
N LYS A 325 -0.28 -5.09 21.45
CA LYS A 325 -1.57 -5.22 20.77
C LYS A 325 -2.05 -6.67 20.70
N TYR A 326 -1.18 -7.62 20.38
CA TYR A 326 -1.50 -9.06 20.45
C TYR A 326 -1.96 -9.49 21.83
N ASN A 327 -1.24 -9.09 22.88
CA ASN A 327 -1.59 -9.47 24.25
C ASN A 327 -2.97 -8.91 24.62
N ALA A 328 -3.23 -7.64 24.30
CA ALA A 328 -4.51 -7.01 24.58
C ALA A 328 -5.69 -7.68 23.82
N PHE A 329 -5.52 -8.02 22.55
CA PHE A 329 -6.52 -8.75 21.77
C PHE A 329 -6.74 -10.17 22.32
N ARG A 330 -5.66 -10.89 22.66
CA ARG A 330 -5.76 -12.22 23.28
C ARG A 330 -6.50 -12.16 24.62
N GLU A 331 -6.21 -11.18 25.47
CA GLU A 331 -6.88 -10.99 26.76
C GLU A 331 -8.39 -10.72 26.57
N LEU A 332 -8.76 -9.89 25.59
CA LEU A 332 -10.17 -9.67 25.24
C LEU A 332 -10.83 -10.98 24.79
N LEU A 333 -10.22 -11.70 23.84
CA LEU A 333 -10.80 -12.94 23.30
C LEU A 333 -10.89 -14.05 24.36
N ALA A 334 -9.93 -14.12 25.28
CA ALA A 334 -9.96 -15.07 26.39
C ALA A 334 -11.20 -14.88 27.30
N ARG A 335 -11.68 -13.64 27.50
CA ARG A 335 -12.89 -13.37 28.31
C ARG A 335 -14.18 -13.88 27.69
N TYR A 336 -14.22 -14.03 26.36
CA TYR A 336 -15.39 -14.50 25.61
C TYR A 336 -15.25 -15.96 25.14
N SER A 337 -14.08 -16.58 25.34
CA SER A 337 -13.85 -17.97 24.97
C SER A 337 -14.51 -18.92 25.98
N LYS A 338 -15.14 -19.99 25.47
CA LYS A 338 -15.69 -21.07 26.31
C LYS A 338 -14.62 -22.03 26.82
N GLU A 339 -13.48 -22.08 26.14
CA GLU A 339 -12.34 -22.94 26.46
C GLU A 339 -11.06 -22.11 26.64
N PRO A 340 -10.10 -22.57 27.45
CA PRO A 340 -8.81 -21.89 27.57
C PRO A 340 -8.11 -21.76 26.21
N LEU A 341 -7.63 -20.56 25.89
CA LEU A 341 -6.88 -20.34 24.64
C LEU A 341 -5.55 -21.11 24.66
N PRO A 342 -5.11 -21.71 23.53
CA PRO A 342 -3.83 -22.41 23.44
C PRO A 342 -2.65 -21.54 23.89
N PRO A 343 -1.57 -22.12 24.42
CA PRO A 343 -0.39 -21.35 24.80
C PRO A 343 0.21 -20.63 23.60
N VAL A 344 0.78 -19.44 23.83
CA VAL A 344 1.49 -18.69 22.79
C VAL A 344 2.79 -19.42 22.45
N PRO A 345 3.03 -19.77 21.16
CA PRO A 345 4.31 -20.34 20.73
C PRO A 345 5.50 -19.46 21.13
N ALA A 346 6.59 -20.09 21.58
CA ALA A 346 7.83 -19.38 21.84
C ALA A 346 8.45 -18.87 20.53
N MET A 347 8.95 -17.63 20.55
CA MET A 347 9.68 -17.01 19.45
C MET A 347 11.16 -16.85 19.85
N PRO A 348 12.11 -17.40 19.07
CA PRO A 348 13.53 -17.09 19.27
C PRO A 348 13.78 -15.58 19.20
N LYS A 349 14.69 -15.08 20.04
CA LYS A 349 15.12 -13.68 19.95
C LYS A 349 15.95 -13.46 18.69
N PRO A 350 15.81 -12.32 18.01
CA PRO A 350 16.72 -11.97 16.93
C PRO A 350 18.16 -11.89 17.39
N ILE A 351 19.08 -12.19 16.45
CA ILE A 351 20.52 -12.15 16.68
C ILE A 351 21.10 -10.82 16.24
N LYS A 352 22.23 -10.45 16.84
CA LYS A 352 23.11 -9.41 16.31
C LYS A 352 24.16 -10.04 15.41
N VAL A 353 24.43 -9.40 14.28
CA VAL A 353 25.52 -9.76 13.37
C VAL A 353 26.52 -8.59 13.37
N PRO A 354 27.81 -8.82 13.70
CA PRO A 354 28.80 -7.76 13.76
C PRO A 354 28.92 -6.98 12.44
N ALA A 355 29.26 -5.69 12.55
CA ALA A 355 29.46 -4.84 11.39
C ALA A 355 30.61 -5.34 10.51
N VAL A 356 30.42 -5.30 9.19
CA VAL A 356 31.44 -5.63 8.20
C VAL A 356 31.50 -4.54 7.13
N HIS A 357 32.71 -4.22 6.67
CA HIS A 357 32.90 -3.35 5.51
C HIS A 357 32.65 -4.13 4.21
N LEU A 358 31.93 -3.51 3.27
CA LEU A 358 31.71 -4.09 1.95
C LEU A 358 32.84 -3.69 0.99
N MET A 359 33.96 -4.41 1.09
CA MET A 359 35.23 -4.06 0.45
C MET A 359 35.32 -4.38 -1.05
N GLU A 360 34.27 -4.98 -1.64
CA GLU A 360 34.25 -5.34 -3.06
C GLU A 360 33.15 -4.59 -3.79
N GLY A 361 33.42 -4.15 -5.02
CA GLY A 361 32.48 -3.37 -5.80
C GLY A 361 32.46 -3.69 -7.29
N GLN A 362 31.28 -3.61 -7.89
CA GLN A 362 31.06 -3.76 -9.33
C GLN A 362 29.98 -2.80 -9.80
N TYR A 363 30.26 -2.01 -10.85
CA TYR A 363 29.27 -1.11 -11.42
C TYR A 363 28.08 -1.86 -12.00
N LEU A 364 26.91 -1.22 -11.93
CA LEU A 364 25.74 -1.68 -12.64
C LEU A 364 26.02 -1.74 -14.16
N ALA A 365 25.63 -2.84 -14.79
CA ALA A 365 25.81 -3.06 -16.23
C ALA A 365 24.46 -3.44 -16.89
N PRO A 366 24.25 -3.08 -18.17
CA PRO A 366 23.04 -3.45 -18.89
C PRO A 366 22.82 -4.96 -18.92
N SER A 367 21.58 -5.39 -18.71
CA SER A 367 21.18 -6.81 -18.71
C SER A 367 20.78 -7.33 -20.09
N ALA A 368 20.70 -6.45 -21.10
CA ALA A 368 20.34 -6.80 -22.46
C ALA A 368 20.91 -5.78 -23.47
N THR A 369 20.89 -6.15 -24.75
CA THR A 369 21.28 -5.27 -25.86
C THR A 369 20.43 -3.99 -25.86
N PRO A 370 21.04 -2.81 -26.09
CA PRO A 370 20.30 -1.56 -26.16
C PRO A 370 19.29 -1.51 -27.31
N VAL A 371 18.15 -0.85 -27.09
CA VAL A 371 17.09 -0.68 -28.09
C VAL A 371 17.00 0.78 -28.52
N ARG A 372 16.89 1.05 -29.82
CA ARG A 372 16.77 2.41 -30.37
C ARG A 372 15.37 2.70 -30.87
N SER A 373 14.90 3.93 -30.67
CA SER A 373 13.61 4.41 -31.17
C SER A 373 13.61 5.92 -31.36
N ALA A 374 12.64 6.44 -32.10
CA ALA A 374 12.49 7.88 -32.30
C ALA A 374 12.08 8.62 -31.01
N GLU A 375 11.18 8.01 -30.23
CA GLU A 375 10.65 8.51 -28.96
C GLU A 375 11.01 7.57 -27.80
N PRO A 376 10.99 8.04 -26.53
CA PRO A 376 11.17 7.17 -25.38
C PRO A 376 10.11 6.06 -25.32
N MET A 377 10.52 4.85 -24.93
CA MET A 377 9.64 3.70 -24.74
C MET A 377 9.46 3.40 -23.25
N SER A 378 8.29 2.91 -22.85
CA SER A 378 8.07 2.50 -21.46
C SER A 378 8.83 1.21 -21.12
N PHE A 379 8.87 0.88 -19.83
CA PHE A 379 9.42 -0.38 -19.33
C PHE A 379 8.72 -1.60 -19.98
N GLU A 380 7.40 -1.55 -20.05
CA GLU A 380 6.55 -2.62 -20.57
C GLU A 380 6.64 -2.76 -22.09
N ASP A 381 6.83 -1.65 -22.83
CA ASP A 381 7.10 -1.68 -24.26
C ASP A 381 8.38 -2.49 -24.57
N LEU A 382 9.31 -2.57 -23.62
CA LEU A 382 10.60 -3.26 -23.72
C LEU A 382 10.68 -4.58 -22.91
N ASP A 383 9.53 -5.14 -22.54
CA ASP A 383 9.39 -6.42 -21.82
C ASP A 383 10.09 -6.46 -20.44
N GLN A 384 10.28 -5.29 -19.82
CA GLN A 384 10.83 -5.15 -18.47
C GLN A 384 9.74 -4.67 -17.51
N ASP A 385 9.57 -5.35 -16.37
CA ASP A 385 8.52 -4.99 -15.41
C ASP A 385 9.06 -4.12 -14.25
N TYR A 386 10.33 -4.34 -13.87
CA TYR A 386 10.96 -3.79 -12.67
C TYR A 386 12.40 -3.36 -12.92
N GLY A 387 12.96 -2.56 -12.02
CA GLY A 387 14.37 -2.21 -11.99
C GLY A 387 14.68 -0.82 -12.55
N LEU A 388 15.81 -0.70 -13.25
CA LEU A 388 16.26 0.57 -13.84
C LEU A 388 16.23 0.50 -15.38
N MET A 389 16.09 1.66 -16.02
CA MET A 389 16.23 1.83 -17.45
C MET A 389 16.98 3.12 -17.77
N GLY A 390 18.04 3.01 -18.56
CA GLY A 390 18.78 4.15 -19.08
C GLY A 390 18.15 4.66 -20.37
N TYR A 391 17.88 5.96 -20.44
CA TYR A 391 17.39 6.66 -21.63
C TYR A 391 18.44 7.66 -22.09
N THR A 392 19.05 7.45 -23.25
CA THR A 392 20.09 8.34 -23.77
C THR A 392 19.65 9.02 -25.05
N ALA A 393 19.75 10.35 -25.08
CA ALA A 393 19.59 11.19 -26.26
C ALA A 393 20.79 12.13 -26.43
N THR A 394 20.84 12.83 -27.56
CA THR A 394 21.92 13.78 -27.86
C THR A 394 21.37 15.20 -27.89
N ALA A 395 22.05 16.14 -27.23
CA ALA A 395 21.66 17.54 -27.23
C ALA A 395 21.84 18.14 -28.64
N PRO A 396 20.80 18.75 -29.24
CA PRO A 396 20.87 19.32 -30.59
C PRO A 396 21.70 20.61 -30.64
N LYS A 397 21.79 21.33 -29.51
CA LYS A 397 22.45 22.62 -29.40
C LYS A 397 23.13 22.81 -28.05
N ALA A 398 23.99 23.82 -27.96
CA ALA A 398 24.65 24.22 -26.73
C ALA A 398 23.82 25.25 -25.94
N GLY A 399 24.04 25.31 -24.63
CA GLY A 399 23.48 26.33 -23.75
C GLY A 399 23.05 25.81 -22.37
N SER A 400 22.61 26.76 -21.54
CA SER A 400 21.87 26.50 -20.30
C SER A 400 20.40 26.32 -20.66
N LEU A 401 19.91 25.08 -20.61
CA LEU A 401 18.60 24.70 -21.12
C LEU A 401 17.85 23.79 -20.14
N THR A 402 16.57 24.04 -19.97
CA THR A 402 15.69 23.19 -19.18
C THR A 402 15.37 21.89 -19.92
N LEU A 403 15.76 20.75 -19.38
CA LEU A 403 15.22 19.45 -19.79
C LEU A 403 13.85 19.27 -19.14
N THR A 404 12.81 18.97 -19.92
CA THR A 404 11.46 18.68 -19.41
C THR A 404 10.98 17.31 -19.90
N VAL A 405 10.56 16.47 -18.97
CA VAL A 405 9.98 15.15 -19.24
C VAL A 405 8.47 15.22 -19.03
N ARG A 406 7.68 14.96 -20.06
CA ARG A 406 6.21 15.09 -19.96
C ARG A 406 5.61 14.17 -18.89
N ARG A 407 5.99 12.89 -18.90
CA ARG A 407 5.62 11.91 -17.88
C ARG A 407 6.85 11.10 -17.47
N LEU A 408 7.28 11.28 -16.23
CA LEU A 408 8.36 10.55 -15.60
C LEU A 408 7.78 9.57 -14.57
N MET A 409 8.12 8.28 -14.70
CA MET A 409 7.60 7.18 -13.89
C MET A 409 8.78 6.29 -13.45
N ASP A 410 9.45 6.52 -12.31
CA ASP A 410 9.06 7.45 -11.25
C ASP A 410 10.23 8.32 -10.75
N TYR A 411 11.45 7.79 -10.74
CA TYR A 411 12.62 8.52 -10.22
C TYR A 411 13.76 8.52 -11.24
N ALA A 412 14.16 9.69 -11.74
CA ALA A 412 15.28 9.82 -12.68
C ALA A 412 16.51 10.38 -11.99
N THR A 413 17.66 9.75 -12.20
CA THR A 413 18.97 10.39 -12.04
C THR A 413 19.45 10.86 -13.41
N VAL A 414 19.82 12.14 -13.51
CA VAL A 414 20.16 12.79 -14.78
C VAL A 414 21.66 12.98 -14.90
N TYR A 415 22.22 12.61 -16.05
CA TYR A 415 23.63 12.73 -16.39
C TYR A 415 23.82 13.50 -17.70
N VAL A 416 24.90 14.27 -17.77
CA VAL A 416 25.38 14.90 -19.00
C VAL A 416 26.83 14.49 -19.21
N ASP A 417 27.14 13.89 -20.36
CA ASP A 417 28.47 13.39 -20.71
C ASP A 417 29.09 12.51 -19.59
N GLY A 418 28.23 11.73 -18.92
CA GLY A 418 28.60 10.81 -17.84
C GLY A 418 28.68 11.43 -16.44
N LYS A 419 28.56 12.76 -16.30
CA LYS A 419 28.54 13.47 -15.01
C LYS A 419 27.13 13.61 -14.47
N ARG A 420 26.91 13.31 -13.19
CA ARG A 420 25.60 13.44 -12.53
C ARG A 420 25.27 14.90 -12.29
N ILE A 421 24.09 15.31 -12.75
CA ILE A 421 23.59 16.69 -12.60
C ILE A 421 22.61 16.80 -11.44
N GLY A 422 21.69 15.83 -11.32
CA GLY A 422 20.67 15.87 -10.28
C GLY A 422 19.64 14.77 -10.45
N THR A 423 18.48 14.95 -9.83
CA THR A 423 17.40 13.97 -9.82
C THR A 423 16.05 14.63 -10.02
N MET A 424 15.12 13.91 -10.65
CA MET A 424 13.70 14.26 -10.71
C MET A 424 12.90 13.17 -10.01
N ASP A 425 12.07 13.55 -9.05
CA ASP A 425 11.27 12.66 -8.19
C ASP A 425 9.77 12.87 -8.43
N ARG A 426 9.08 11.84 -8.93
CA ARG A 426 7.62 11.86 -9.16
C ARG A 426 6.83 12.23 -7.90
N ARG A 427 7.26 11.79 -6.71
CA ARG A 427 6.58 12.09 -5.43
C ARG A 427 6.55 13.59 -5.14
N LYS A 428 7.51 14.33 -5.70
CA LYS A 428 7.63 15.79 -5.56
C LYS A 428 7.07 16.55 -6.76
N GLY A 429 6.45 15.86 -7.73
CA GLY A 429 5.97 16.45 -8.98
C GLY A 429 7.08 17.02 -9.86
N GLN A 430 8.33 16.60 -9.66
CA GLN A 430 9.47 17.10 -10.41
C GLN A 430 9.51 16.47 -11.80
N LYS A 431 9.50 17.33 -12.82
CA LYS A 431 9.48 16.93 -14.24
C LYS A 431 10.51 17.63 -15.11
N SER A 432 11.31 18.51 -14.50
CA SER A 432 12.30 19.30 -15.21
C SER A 432 13.55 19.56 -14.39
N ILE A 433 14.66 19.80 -15.09
CA ILE A 433 15.96 20.14 -14.51
C ILE A 433 16.74 21.02 -15.49
N GLU A 434 17.48 22.01 -14.97
CA GLU A 434 18.39 22.83 -15.77
C GLU A 434 19.67 22.07 -16.10
N LEU A 435 20.08 22.10 -17.38
CA LEU A 435 21.28 21.45 -17.87
C LEU A 435 22.20 22.44 -18.58
N GLU A 436 23.51 22.30 -18.35
CA GLU A 436 24.54 22.90 -19.19
C GLU A 436 25.01 21.88 -20.23
N VAL A 437 24.81 22.15 -21.52
CA VAL A 437 25.13 21.21 -22.60
C VAL A 437 25.91 21.87 -23.75
N ARG A 438 26.61 21.05 -24.52
CA ARG A 438 27.11 21.40 -25.86
C ARG A 438 26.28 20.66 -26.91
N ALA A 439 26.30 21.15 -28.15
CA ALA A 439 25.80 20.35 -29.27
C ALA A 439 26.57 19.02 -29.32
N GLY A 440 25.83 17.90 -29.37
CA GLY A 440 26.43 16.56 -29.32
C GLY A 440 26.60 15.97 -27.91
N SER A 441 26.36 16.73 -26.83
CA SER A 441 26.42 16.19 -25.47
C SER A 441 25.40 15.05 -25.29
N LYS A 442 25.81 14.00 -24.57
CA LYS A 442 24.96 12.87 -24.23
C LYS A 442 24.18 13.19 -22.96
N ILE A 443 22.86 13.25 -23.09
CA ILE A 443 21.94 13.38 -21.97
C ILE A 443 21.41 11.99 -21.64
N GLU A 444 21.66 11.51 -20.43
CA GLU A 444 21.21 10.21 -19.94
C GLU A 444 20.28 10.39 -18.74
N LEU A 445 19.11 9.76 -18.78
CA LEU A 445 18.20 9.65 -17.66
C LEU A 445 18.20 8.18 -17.24
N LEU A 446 18.78 7.89 -16.07
CA LEU A 446 18.65 6.57 -15.45
C LEU A 446 17.40 6.58 -14.59
N VAL A 447 16.34 5.96 -15.10
CA VAL A 447 15.00 5.97 -14.50
C VAL A 447 14.78 4.68 -13.74
N GLU A 448 14.32 4.82 -12.51
CA GLU A 448 13.82 3.71 -11.71
C GLU A 448 12.30 3.61 -11.79
N ALA A 449 11.82 2.41 -12.07
CA ALA A 449 10.46 1.99 -11.78
C ALA A 449 10.35 1.74 -10.27
N MET A 450 9.81 2.71 -9.52
CA MET A 450 9.75 2.58 -8.06
C MET A 450 8.73 1.51 -7.67
N SER A 451 7.44 1.84 -7.84
CA SER A 451 6.29 0.97 -7.59
C SER A 451 5.10 1.45 -8.41
N ARG A 452 4.32 0.56 -9.03
CA ARG A 452 3.03 0.90 -9.65
C ARG A 452 2.03 1.26 -8.57
N VAL A 453 1.16 2.23 -8.88
CA VAL A 453 0.03 2.54 -8.00
C VAL A 453 -0.82 1.29 -7.81
N ASN A 454 -1.23 1.03 -6.57
CA ASN A 454 -1.95 -0.17 -6.18
C ASN A 454 -3.45 0.11 -5.91
N PHE A 455 -3.88 1.37 -5.91
CA PHE A 455 -5.24 1.80 -5.56
C PHE A 455 -5.76 2.94 -6.47
N GLY A 456 -7.06 2.94 -6.75
CA GLY A 456 -7.74 4.04 -7.44
C GLY A 456 -7.61 4.05 -8.98
N GLY A 457 -8.07 5.14 -9.58
CA GLY A 457 -8.26 5.24 -11.04
C GLY A 457 -6.99 5.36 -11.89
N ALA A 458 -5.81 5.52 -11.28
CA ALA A 458 -4.54 5.65 -12.01
C ALA A 458 -4.01 4.32 -12.56
N LEU A 459 -4.52 3.18 -12.05
CA LEU A 459 -4.07 1.82 -12.39
C LEU A 459 -3.83 1.60 -13.91
N PRO A 460 -4.78 1.92 -14.82
CA PRO A 460 -4.59 1.62 -16.25
C PRO A 460 -3.43 2.35 -16.93
N ASP A 461 -2.91 3.42 -16.31
CA ASP A 461 -1.91 4.32 -16.88
C ASP A 461 -0.53 4.25 -16.18
N GLU A 462 -0.31 3.23 -15.33
CA GLU A 462 0.91 3.03 -14.53
C GLU A 462 2.05 2.32 -15.28
N ARG A 463 2.21 2.62 -16.58
CA ARG A 463 3.40 2.22 -17.33
C ARG A 463 4.63 2.96 -16.78
N LYS A 464 5.72 2.23 -16.51
CA LYS A 464 6.94 2.80 -15.92
C LYS A 464 7.91 3.30 -16.99
N GLY A 465 8.83 4.17 -16.59
CA GLY A 465 9.79 4.82 -17.49
C GLY A 465 9.40 6.23 -17.90
N ILE A 466 9.62 6.53 -19.18
CA ILE A 466 9.28 7.83 -19.77
C ILE A 466 8.17 7.62 -20.80
N GLU A 467 7.11 8.41 -20.71
CA GLU A 467 6.03 8.38 -21.70
C GLU A 467 5.81 9.75 -22.38
N GLY A 468 5.89 9.74 -23.70
CA GLY A 468 5.71 10.91 -24.56
C GLY A 468 6.95 11.81 -24.64
N PRO A 469 6.81 13.04 -25.17
CA PRO A 469 7.96 13.86 -25.53
C PRO A 469 8.80 14.29 -24.33
N VAL A 470 10.10 14.36 -24.58
CA VAL A 470 11.09 15.00 -23.70
C VAL A 470 11.66 16.17 -24.49
N THR A 471 11.66 17.36 -23.90
CA THR A 471 12.17 18.57 -24.55
C THR A 471 13.40 19.11 -23.85
N LEU A 472 14.27 19.79 -24.59
CA LEU A 472 15.39 20.56 -24.10
C LEU A 472 15.21 22.01 -24.55
N GLY A 473 14.84 22.89 -23.62
CA GLY A 473 14.21 24.17 -23.95
C GLY A 473 12.92 23.93 -24.75
N ASN A 474 12.85 24.52 -25.94
CA ASN A 474 11.68 24.42 -26.82
C ASN A 474 11.78 23.30 -27.88
N GLU A 475 12.85 22.50 -27.88
CA GLU A 475 13.09 21.46 -28.89
C GLU A 475 12.84 20.06 -28.33
N SER A 476 12.13 19.22 -29.08
CA SER A 476 11.94 17.81 -28.74
C SER A 476 13.20 17.00 -29.01
N LEU A 477 13.61 16.19 -28.04
CA LEU A 477 14.70 15.23 -28.19
C LEU A 477 14.19 13.94 -28.85
N THR A 478 14.94 13.47 -29.84
CA THR A 478 14.63 12.25 -30.60
C THR A 478 15.86 11.32 -30.70
N GLY A 479 15.67 10.11 -31.24
CA GLY A 479 16.77 9.17 -31.48
C GLY A 479 17.30 8.55 -30.18
N TRP A 480 16.37 8.08 -29.34
CA TRP A 480 16.64 7.53 -28.03
C TRP A 480 17.30 6.15 -28.09
N THR A 481 18.22 5.90 -27.17
CA THR A 481 18.78 4.58 -26.87
C THR A 481 18.35 4.16 -25.47
N HIS A 482 17.83 2.93 -25.34
CA HIS A 482 17.29 2.37 -24.11
C HIS A 482 18.17 1.22 -23.62
N GLU A 483 18.64 1.31 -22.39
CA GLU A 483 19.42 0.26 -21.73
C GLU A 483 18.64 -0.31 -20.54
N ARG A 484 18.49 -1.64 -20.50
CA ARG A 484 17.69 -2.35 -19.51
C ARG A 484 18.55 -2.86 -18.37
N TYR A 485 18.05 -2.77 -17.13
CA TYR A 485 18.76 -3.18 -15.92
C TYR A 485 17.81 -3.90 -14.94
N THR A 486 17.90 -5.23 -14.87
CA THR A 486 17.03 -6.08 -14.02
C THR A 486 17.43 -6.10 -12.53
N LEU A 487 18.50 -5.39 -12.15
CA LEU A 487 19.07 -5.27 -10.80
C LEU A 487 19.55 -6.55 -10.10
N ALA A 488 19.36 -7.73 -10.68
CA ALA A 488 19.94 -8.96 -10.14
C ALA A 488 21.47 -8.83 -9.96
N PRO A 489 22.03 -9.28 -8.81
CA PRO A 489 23.47 -9.24 -8.58
C PRO A 489 24.24 -9.95 -9.70
N PRO A 490 25.40 -9.41 -10.11
CA PRO A 490 26.23 -10.05 -11.12
C PRO A 490 26.65 -11.45 -10.68
N LYS A 491 26.35 -12.48 -11.50
CA LYS A 491 26.80 -13.86 -11.26
C LYS A 491 28.27 -14.08 -11.64
N GLY A 492 28.91 -13.10 -12.28
CA GLY A 492 30.29 -13.14 -12.75
C GLY A 492 30.82 -11.73 -13.06
N GLY A 493 32.05 -11.66 -13.57
CA GLY A 493 32.78 -10.40 -13.76
C GLY A 493 33.72 -10.08 -12.58
N THR A 494 34.54 -9.05 -12.75
CA THR A 494 35.54 -8.67 -11.76
C THR A 494 34.92 -7.79 -10.68
N TRP A 495 34.86 -8.33 -9.47
CA TRP A 495 34.59 -7.56 -8.25
C TRP A 495 35.88 -6.87 -7.84
N ASN A 496 35.92 -5.55 -7.96
CA ASN A 496 37.11 -4.77 -7.69
C ASN A 496 37.21 -4.48 -6.19
N ALA A 497 38.43 -4.52 -5.66
CA ALA A 497 38.69 -4.04 -4.30
C ALA A 497 38.38 -2.54 -4.23
N LEU A 498 37.57 -2.15 -3.25
CA LEU A 498 37.20 -0.76 -3.02
C LEU A 498 38.19 -0.13 -2.04
N LEU A 499 38.91 0.89 -2.50
CA LEU A 499 39.80 1.67 -1.65
C LEU A 499 39.02 2.82 -0.96
N PRO A 500 39.37 3.20 0.29
CA PRO A 500 38.79 4.36 1.00
C PRO A 500 39.03 5.73 0.33
N SER A 501 39.88 5.80 -0.69
CA SER A 501 40.28 7.03 -1.40
C SER A 501 39.84 7.04 -2.87
N SER A 502 38.86 6.22 -3.26
CA SER A 502 38.34 6.22 -4.63
C SER A 502 37.61 7.55 -4.93
N PRO A 503 37.68 8.09 -6.17
CA PRO A 503 36.87 9.25 -6.57
C PRO A 503 35.38 9.01 -6.28
N ALA A 504 34.63 10.08 -6.03
CA ALA A 504 33.19 9.99 -5.82
C ALA A 504 32.55 9.22 -6.99
N LEU A 505 31.89 8.12 -6.67
CA LEU A 505 31.17 7.33 -7.66
C LEU A 505 29.79 7.94 -7.82
N GLU A 506 29.50 8.44 -9.00
CA GLU A 506 28.23 9.11 -9.31
C GLU A 506 27.20 8.16 -9.96
N ARG A 507 27.58 6.91 -10.23
CA ARG A 507 26.74 5.87 -10.83
C ARG A 507 26.43 4.75 -9.84
N PRO A 508 25.29 4.02 -10.01
CA PRO A 508 24.96 2.90 -9.16
C PRO A 508 26.03 1.82 -9.14
N ILE A 509 26.27 1.27 -7.94
CA ILE A 509 27.29 0.25 -7.70
C ILE A 509 26.75 -0.85 -6.78
N TYR A 510 27.12 -2.09 -7.08
CA TYR A 510 26.97 -3.20 -6.17
C TYR A 510 28.17 -3.25 -5.23
N TYR A 511 27.91 -3.25 -3.92
CA TYR A 511 28.86 -3.60 -2.88
C TYR A 511 28.68 -5.07 -2.49
N ARG A 512 29.77 -5.78 -2.20
CA ARG A 512 29.72 -7.18 -1.72
C ARG A 512 30.58 -7.38 -0.49
N GLY A 513 30.11 -8.26 0.39
CA GLY A 513 30.80 -8.66 1.60
C GLY A 513 30.25 -9.96 2.18
N LYS A 514 30.72 -10.32 3.38
CA LYS A 514 30.30 -11.53 4.09
C LYS A 514 29.91 -11.23 5.53
N LEU A 515 28.66 -11.55 5.87
CA LEU A 515 28.16 -11.55 7.24
C LEU A 515 28.61 -12.83 7.94
N GLN A 516 29.23 -12.71 9.11
CA GLN A 516 29.65 -13.87 9.91
C GLN A 516 28.58 -14.18 10.97
N VAL A 517 27.94 -15.33 10.82
CA VAL A 517 26.83 -15.76 11.68
C VAL A 517 27.27 -16.95 12.53
N SER A 518 27.25 -16.80 13.85
CA SER A 518 27.59 -17.89 14.77
C SER A 518 26.51 -18.98 14.79
N GLU A 519 25.25 -18.57 14.98
CA GLU A 519 24.06 -19.42 14.92
C GLU A 519 22.96 -18.67 14.14
N PRO A 520 22.29 -19.30 13.16
CA PRO A 520 21.21 -18.66 12.41
C PRO A 520 20.04 -18.22 13.28
N GLY A 521 19.57 -17.01 13.03
CA GLY A 521 18.41 -16.41 13.68
C GLY A 521 17.99 -15.16 12.93
N ASP A 522 16.75 -14.72 13.15
CA ASP A 522 16.25 -13.48 12.54
C ASP A 522 17.14 -12.29 12.93
N THR A 523 17.33 -11.33 12.02
CA THR A 523 18.10 -10.09 12.28
C THR A 523 17.57 -8.96 11.39
N PHE A 524 18.02 -7.73 11.63
CA PHE A 524 17.61 -6.55 10.87
C PHE A 524 18.84 -5.82 10.33
N LEU A 525 19.04 -5.81 9.01
CA LEU A 525 20.20 -5.18 8.40
C LEU A 525 20.11 -3.66 8.51
N ASP A 526 21.09 -3.02 9.14
CA ASP A 526 21.18 -1.56 9.27
C ASP A 526 21.66 -0.92 7.97
N LEU A 527 20.84 -0.03 7.40
CA LEU A 527 21.07 0.57 6.08
C LEU A 527 21.28 2.08 6.14
N ARG A 528 21.42 2.66 7.35
CA ARG A 528 21.65 4.10 7.54
C ARG A 528 22.95 4.60 6.91
N GLY A 529 23.91 3.69 6.66
CA GLY A 529 25.17 3.98 5.96
C GLY A 529 25.07 4.08 4.44
N PHE A 530 23.90 3.82 3.85
CA PHE A 530 23.67 3.79 2.40
C PHE A 530 22.67 4.87 1.96
N ASN A 531 22.54 5.11 0.65
CA ASN A 531 21.57 6.10 0.14
C ASN A 531 20.21 5.50 -0.21
N LYS A 532 20.16 4.69 -1.26
CA LYS A 532 18.92 4.13 -1.80
C LYS A 532 19.25 2.95 -2.71
N GLY A 533 18.52 1.86 -2.60
CA GLY A 533 18.65 0.74 -3.53
C GLY A 533 18.12 -0.56 -2.96
N PHE A 534 18.84 -1.66 -3.15
CA PHE A 534 18.36 -3.01 -2.86
C PHE A 534 19.42 -3.88 -2.18
N VAL A 535 18.98 -4.85 -1.38
CA VAL A 535 19.88 -5.78 -0.68
C VAL A 535 19.57 -7.23 -1.05
N TRP A 536 20.61 -8.02 -1.27
CA TRP A 536 20.54 -9.46 -1.39
C TRP A 536 21.38 -10.15 -0.32
N VAL A 537 20.84 -11.20 0.29
CA VAL A 537 21.59 -12.10 1.17
C VAL A 537 21.45 -13.52 0.67
N ASN A 538 22.59 -14.20 0.45
CA ASN A 538 22.64 -15.54 -0.13
C ASN A 538 21.78 -15.66 -1.41
N GLY A 539 21.81 -14.64 -2.27
CA GLY A 539 21.03 -14.56 -3.51
C GLY A 539 19.54 -14.20 -3.36
N ARG A 540 19.02 -14.01 -2.15
CA ARG A 540 17.62 -13.62 -1.91
C ARG A 540 17.47 -12.11 -1.83
N ASN A 541 16.60 -11.53 -2.64
CA ASN A 541 16.31 -10.10 -2.64
C ASN A 541 15.45 -9.74 -1.43
N LEU A 542 16.01 -9.01 -0.47
CA LEU A 542 15.30 -8.55 0.73
C LEU A 542 14.39 -7.36 0.44
N GLY A 543 14.65 -6.63 -0.64
CA GLY A 543 13.84 -5.51 -1.08
C GLY A 543 14.57 -4.17 -1.00
N ARG A 544 13.77 -3.11 -1.14
CA ARG A 544 14.22 -1.73 -1.27
C ARG A 544 14.63 -1.15 0.09
N PHE A 545 15.63 -0.28 0.10
CA PHE A 545 15.86 0.65 1.20
C PHE A 545 16.00 2.07 0.68
N TRP A 546 15.74 3.05 1.54
CA TRP A 546 15.95 4.45 1.22
C TRP A 546 16.22 5.26 2.48
N LYS A 547 17.32 6.01 2.48
CA LYS A 547 17.77 6.81 3.62
C LYS A 547 16.73 7.77 4.19
N ILE A 548 15.75 8.20 3.40
CA ILE A 548 14.74 9.17 3.86
C ILE A 548 13.80 8.58 4.92
N GLY A 549 13.78 7.26 5.12
CA GLY A 549 12.98 6.61 6.15
C GLY A 549 11.49 6.52 5.79
N PRO A 550 10.62 6.11 6.72
CA PRO A 550 10.92 5.94 8.14
C PRO A 550 11.64 4.61 8.45
N GLN A 551 11.53 3.63 7.54
CA GLN A 551 12.28 2.38 7.61
C GLN A 551 13.78 2.59 7.35
N GLN A 552 14.64 2.16 8.28
CA GLN A 552 16.10 2.22 8.17
C GLN A 552 16.78 0.85 8.24
N THR A 553 16.00 -0.21 8.51
CA THR A 553 16.48 -1.59 8.53
C THR A 553 15.65 -2.50 7.66
N LEU A 554 16.28 -3.49 7.02
CA LEU A 554 15.57 -4.58 6.33
C LEU A 554 15.55 -5.86 7.16
N TYR A 555 14.38 -6.48 7.29
CA TYR A 555 14.24 -7.78 7.94
C TYR A 555 14.97 -8.87 7.14
N LEU A 556 15.80 -9.64 7.85
CA LEU A 556 16.51 -10.81 7.32
C LEU A 556 16.07 -12.05 8.11
N PRO A 557 15.23 -12.91 7.50
CA PRO A 557 14.83 -14.17 8.12
C PRO A 557 16.01 -15.09 8.41
N GLY A 558 16.07 -15.63 9.63
CA GLY A 558 17.09 -16.57 10.07
C GLY A 558 17.11 -17.86 9.25
N VAL A 559 15.97 -18.29 8.72
CA VAL A 559 15.87 -19.44 7.79
C VAL A 559 16.58 -19.22 6.45
N TRP A 560 16.99 -17.99 6.15
CA TRP A 560 17.79 -17.66 4.96
C TRP A 560 19.28 -17.50 5.28
N LEU A 561 19.64 -17.62 6.56
CA LEU A 561 21.02 -17.62 7.04
C LEU A 561 21.53 -19.05 7.25
N LYS A 562 22.85 -19.20 7.17
CA LYS A 562 23.58 -20.41 7.58
C LYS A 562 24.66 -20.04 8.58
N LYS A 563 25.11 -21.02 9.36
CA LYS A 563 26.28 -20.87 10.23
C LYS A 563 27.52 -20.56 9.39
N GLY A 564 28.35 -19.64 9.87
CA GLY A 564 29.56 -19.14 9.20
C GLY A 564 29.26 -17.98 8.25
N ALA A 565 29.94 -17.97 7.10
CA ALA A 565 29.91 -16.85 6.17
C ALA A 565 28.65 -16.86 5.28
N ASN A 566 27.93 -15.74 5.26
CA ASN A 566 26.77 -15.47 4.41
C ASN A 566 27.10 -14.31 3.48
N GLU A 567 26.83 -14.47 2.18
CA GLU A 567 27.06 -13.38 1.22
C GLU A 567 26.01 -12.29 1.41
N VAL A 568 26.46 -11.04 1.41
CA VAL A 568 25.60 -9.86 1.34
C VAL A 568 26.03 -9.00 0.16
N VAL A 569 25.07 -8.60 -0.67
CA VAL A 569 25.25 -7.69 -1.79
C VAL A 569 24.29 -6.52 -1.63
N VAL A 570 24.79 -5.29 -1.76
CA VAL A 570 23.98 -4.07 -1.68
C VAL A 570 24.16 -3.28 -2.97
N LEU A 571 23.07 -3.08 -3.72
CA LEU A 571 23.05 -2.06 -4.78
C LEU A 571 22.75 -0.71 -4.11
N ASP A 572 23.68 0.24 -4.20
CA ASP A 572 23.43 1.63 -3.85
C ASP A 572 23.41 2.48 -5.12
N GLU A 573 22.32 3.20 -5.34
CA GLU A 573 22.09 4.07 -6.48
C GLU A 573 22.57 5.51 -6.23
N GLY A 574 22.81 5.86 -4.97
CA GLY A 574 23.23 7.21 -4.60
C GLY A 574 24.72 7.48 -4.86
N PRO A 575 25.12 8.76 -4.86
CA PRO A 575 26.52 9.12 -4.97
C PRO A 575 27.28 8.59 -3.74
N ARG A 576 28.47 8.04 -3.99
CA ARG A 576 29.35 7.51 -2.95
C ARG A 576 30.17 8.62 -2.28
N THR A 577 30.28 8.57 -0.95
CA THR A 577 31.34 9.27 -0.19
C THR A 577 32.61 8.42 -0.16
N SER A 578 33.78 9.01 0.08
CA SER A 578 35.08 8.29 0.06
C SER A 578 35.11 7.03 0.96
N VAL A 579 34.29 6.98 2.03
CA VAL A 579 34.24 5.87 2.99
C VAL A 579 33.52 4.63 2.40
N VAL A 580 34.12 3.45 2.57
CA VAL A 580 33.48 2.16 2.23
C VAL A 580 32.36 1.88 3.25
N PRO A 581 31.12 1.62 2.80
CA PRO A 581 30.00 1.44 3.72
C PRO A 581 30.15 0.17 4.56
N THR A 582 29.62 0.24 5.77
CA THR A 582 29.47 -0.91 6.67
C THR A 582 28.02 -1.39 6.67
N ILE A 583 27.84 -2.68 6.92
CA ILE A 583 26.53 -3.27 7.18
C ILE A 583 26.60 -4.16 8.41
N ALA A 584 25.57 -4.12 9.24
CA ALA A 584 25.45 -4.89 10.47
C ALA A 584 24.04 -5.48 10.60
N GLY A 585 23.90 -6.58 11.35
CA GLY A 585 22.60 -7.11 11.75
C GLY A 585 22.27 -6.66 13.16
N LEU A 586 21.14 -5.98 13.33
CA LEU A 586 20.58 -5.56 14.61
C LEU A 586 19.58 -6.60 15.13
N ASP A 587 19.31 -6.57 16.43
CA ASP A 587 18.29 -7.41 17.09
C ASP A 587 16.92 -6.71 17.19
N THR A 588 16.84 -5.44 16.81
CA THR A 588 15.64 -4.60 16.81
C THR A 588 15.56 -3.83 15.49
N PRO A 589 14.39 -3.78 14.84
CA PRO A 589 14.22 -2.98 13.63
C PRO A 589 14.22 -1.48 13.96
N ILE A 590 14.51 -0.66 12.97
CA ILE A 590 14.34 0.79 13.01
C ILE A 590 13.32 1.13 11.91
N LEU A 591 12.07 1.35 12.32
CA LEU A 591 10.94 1.62 11.42
C LEU A 591 10.45 3.08 11.47
N ASP A 592 10.95 3.89 12.41
CA ASP A 592 10.41 5.20 12.78
C ASP A 592 11.44 6.35 12.70
N SER A 593 12.46 6.20 11.86
CA SER A 593 13.51 7.21 11.70
C SER A 593 13.50 7.85 10.31
N ILE A 594 13.05 9.10 10.24
CA ILE A 594 13.09 9.94 9.03
C ILE A 594 14.42 10.71 8.99
N GLN A 595 15.04 10.79 7.81
CA GLN A 595 16.27 11.58 7.60
C GLN A 595 16.03 12.67 6.54
N GLY A 596 16.43 13.91 6.84
CA GLY A 596 16.21 15.09 5.99
C GLY A 596 15.12 16.03 6.52
N THR A 597 15.07 17.25 6.00
CA THR A 597 14.16 18.31 6.48
C THR A 597 12.69 17.96 6.26
N THR A 598 11.96 17.93 7.37
CA THR A 598 10.51 18.16 7.57
C THR A 598 9.56 17.53 6.55
N VAL A 599 8.66 16.65 7.02
CA VAL A 599 7.41 16.30 6.30
C VAL A 599 6.87 17.58 5.68
N GLY A 600 6.75 17.62 4.35
CA GLY A 600 6.45 18.85 3.63
C GLY A 600 5.12 19.42 4.09
N ARG A 601 5.15 20.55 4.82
CA ARG A 601 3.94 21.28 5.21
C ARG A 601 3.24 21.77 3.94
N ASN A 602 1.92 21.68 3.92
CA ASN A 602 1.07 22.17 2.84
C ASN A 602 1.00 23.72 2.80
N ARG A 603 1.67 24.39 3.76
CA ARG A 603 1.97 25.82 3.74
C ARG A 603 3.46 26.06 3.51
N LYS A 604 3.76 26.73 2.40
CA LYS A 604 5.10 27.22 2.06
C LYS A 604 5.43 28.51 2.82
N PRO A 605 6.71 28.80 3.10
CA PRO A 605 7.12 30.08 3.66
C PRO A 605 6.57 31.26 2.83
N GLY A 606 5.91 32.21 3.49
CA GLY A 606 5.31 33.40 2.86
C GLY A 606 3.89 33.22 2.31
N GLN A 607 3.33 32.00 2.26
CA GLN A 607 1.92 31.80 1.93
C GLN A 607 1.01 32.25 3.09
N ASN A 608 0.00 33.05 2.74
CA ASN A 608 -1.03 33.52 3.65
C ASN A 608 -2.34 33.69 2.87
N VAL A 609 -3.12 32.61 2.79
CA VAL A 609 -4.43 32.63 2.14
C VAL A 609 -5.40 33.41 3.01
N ASP A 610 -6.00 34.45 2.44
CA ASP A 610 -6.97 35.32 3.13
C ASP A 610 -8.33 35.25 2.45
N PHE A 611 -9.38 35.12 3.26
CA PHE A 611 -10.78 35.11 2.82
C PHE A 611 -11.50 36.43 3.13
N ALA A 612 -10.79 37.45 3.63
CA ALA A 612 -11.37 38.77 3.84
C ALA A 612 -12.01 39.33 2.56
N GLY A 613 -13.27 39.76 2.67
CA GLY A 613 -14.04 40.30 1.55
C GLY A 613 -14.64 39.24 0.61
N LEU A 614 -14.40 37.95 0.81
CA LEU A 614 -15.07 36.89 0.07
C LEU A 614 -16.45 36.58 0.67
N THR A 615 -17.40 36.22 -0.19
CA THR A 615 -18.72 35.74 0.23
C THR A 615 -18.68 34.23 0.42
N ALA A 616 -19.01 33.76 1.63
CA ALA A 616 -19.13 32.34 1.89
C ALA A 616 -20.37 31.77 1.17
N VAL A 617 -20.23 30.63 0.52
CA VAL A 617 -21.36 29.89 -0.08
C VAL A 617 -22.19 29.17 0.99
N SER A 618 -21.62 28.98 2.17
CA SER A 618 -22.28 28.42 3.35
C SER A 618 -21.53 28.82 4.62
N SER A 619 -22.26 29.02 5.71
CA SER A 619 -21.69 29.19 7.05
C SER A 619 -22.66 28.64 8.09
N GLY A 620 -22.14 28.15 9.20
CA GLY A 620 -23.00 27.61 10.25
C GLY A 620 -22.21 27.04 11.41
N GLU A 621 -22.90 26.26 12.23
CA GLU A 621 -22.30 25.49 13.30
C GLU A 621 -22.56 23.99 13.10
N TRP A 622 -21.51 23.19 13.30
CA TRP A 622 -21.58 21.74 13.38
C TRP A 622 -21.74 21.30 14.84
N THR A 623 -22.40 20.17 15.07
CA THR A 623 -22.61 19.61 16.40
C THR A 623 -21.38 18.88 16.91
N ASN A 624 -21.25 18.71 18.23
CA ASN A 624 -20.19 17.86 18.78
C ASN A 624 -20.59 16.39 18.60
N GLY A 625 -19.94 15.69 17.68
CA GLY A 625 -20.18 14.29 17.40
C GLY A 625 -19.11 13.69 16.50
N ALA A 626 -19.12 12.37 16.38
CA ALA A 626 -18.21 11.62 15.50
C ALA A 626 -18.86 11.20 14.16
N THR A 627 -20.11 11.59 13.93
CA THR A 627 -20.85 11.27 12.70
C THR A 627 -20.58 12.30 11.60
N PRO A 628 -20.63 11.92 10.32
CA PRO A 628 -20.56 12.88 9.21
C PRO A 628 -21.57 14.02 9.36
N GLN A 629 -21.13 15.23 9.07
CA GLN A 629 -21.95 16.45 9.12
C GLN A 629 -22.00 17.09 7.74
N THR A 630 -23.16 17.61 7.35
CA THR A 630 -23.39 18.13 5.99
C THR A 630 -23.56 19.64 6.02
N ALA A 631 -22.95 20.33 5.07
CA ALA A 631 -23.24 21.72 4.77
C ALA A 631 -23.77 21.79 3.33
N THR A 632 -25.06 22.10 3.17
CA THR A 632 -25.73 22.16 1.87
C THR A 632 -25.69 23.57 1.31
N PHE A 633 -25.37 23.72 0.03
CA PHE A 633 -25.35 24.99 -0.68
C PHE A 633 -25.51 24.75 -2.18
N LYS A 634 -25.58 25.81 -3.00
CA LYS A 634 -25.42 25.68 -4.46
C LYS A 634 -24.27 26.56 -4.87
N GLY A 635 -23.29 25.98 -5.56
CA GLY A 635 -22.13 26.75 -5.99
C GLY A 635 -21.31 26.04 -7.05
N ARG A 636 -20.43 26.79 -7.68
CA ARG A 636 -19.50 26.33 -8.70
C ARG A 636 -18.09 26.74 -8.31
N GLY A 637 -17.14 25.84 -8.46
CA GLY A 637 -15.75 26.14 -8.15
C GLY A 637 -14.82 24.99 -8.48
N ARG A 638 -13.53 25.32 -8.57
CA ARG A 638 -12.42 24.35 -8.58
C ARG A 638 -11.75 24.24 -7.22
N TYR A 639 -11.64 25.34 -6.49
CA TYR A 639 -11.04 25.41 -5.17
C TYR A 639 -12.15 25.47 -4.13
N LEU A 640 -12.16 24.49 -3.23
CA LEU A 640 -13.06 24.39 -2.09
C LEU A 640 -12.28 24.75 -0.83
N ALA A 641 -12.73 25.76 -0.10
CA ALA A 641 -12.09 26.16 1.16
C ALA A 641 -13.05 26.03 2.34
N ILE A 642 -12.51 25.53 3.45
CA ILE A 642 -13.16 25.51 4.77
C ILE A 642 -12.36 26.43 5.67
N GLU A 643 -13.05 27.37 6.31
CA GLU A 643 -12.50 28.17 7.40
C GLU A 643 -13.19 27.78 8.70
N ALA A 644 -12.43 27.19 9.62
CA ALA A 644 -12.87 26.88 10.97
C ALA A 644 -12.74 28.13 11.84
N LEU A 645 -13.84 28.55 12.45
CA LEU A 645 -13.92 29.74 13.29
C LEU A 645 -13.79 29.42 14.79
N SER A 646 -14.19 28.21 15.19
CA SER A 646 -14.17 27.74 16.56
C SER A 646 -14.24 26.21 16.63
N GLU A 647 -13.94 25.64 17.79
CA GLU A 647 -14.10 24.21 18.08
C GLU A 647 -14.94 23.95 19.34
N HIS A 648 -15.38 22.71 19.50
CA HIS A 648 -16.12 22.26 20.69
C HIS A 648 -15.21 22.00 21.90
N GLY A 649 -13.90 21.84 21.70
CA GLY A 649 -12.94 21.53 22.77
C GLY A 649 -12.39 22.75 23.51
N GLU A 650 -12.89 23.95 23.22
CA GLU A 650 -12.48 25.24 23.81
C GLU A 650 -10.99 25.61 23.60
N GLY A 651 -10.27 24.89 22.74
CA GLY A 651 -8.92 25.24 22.30
C GLY A 651 -8.90 26.05 21.00
N PRO A 652 -7.70 26.35 20.49
CA PRO A 652 -7.51 26.97 19.19
C PRO A 652 -7.21 25.91 18.11
N TYR A 653 -7.95 24.80 18.03
CA TYR A 653 -7.62 23.71 17.09
C TYR A 653 -8.72 23.40 16.09
N ALA A 654 -8.33 22.91 14.91
CA ALA A 654 -9.25 22.37 13.91
C ALA A 654 -8.77 20.99 13.46
N SER A 655 -9.73 20.10 13.21
CA SER A 655 -9.50 18.75 12.73
C SER A 655 -10.62 18.27 11.82
N ILE A 656 -10.25 17.50 10.80
CA ILE A 656 -11.17 16.85 9.86
C ILE A 656 -10.61 15.46 9.56
N ALA A 657 -11.38 14.41 9.82
CA ALA A 657 -11.03 13.05 9.43
C ALA A 657 -11.24 12.82 7.93
N GLU A 658 -12.43 13.14 7.43
CA GLU A 658 -12.77 12.98 6.01
C GLU A 658 -13.57 14.18 5.51
N LEU A 659 -13.34 14.55 4.26
CA LEU A 659 -14.02 15.60 3.52
C LEU A 659 -14.52 15.04 2.19
N TRP A 660 -15.82 15.22 1.94
CA TRP A 660 -16.46 14.93 0.66
C TRP A 660 -17.05 16.22 0.08
N ALA A 661 -16.92 16.39 -1.24
CA ALA A 661 -17.68 17.39 -1.98
C ALA A 661 -18.85 16.68 -2.67
N VAL A 662 -20.06 17.21 -2.54
CA VAL A 662 -21.28 16.59 -3.04
C VAL A 662 -21.68 17.26 -4.34
N GLY A 663 -21.77 16.47 -5.41
CA GLY A 663 -22.24 16.92 -6.73
C GLY A 663 -23.73 17.20 -6.73
N VAL A 664 -24.21 17.91 -7.76
CA VAL A 664 -25.63 18.28 -7.90
C VAL A 664 -26.60 17.09 -8.02
N ASP A 665 -26.07 15.89 -8.31
CA ASP A 665 -26.78 14.62 -8.33
C ASP A 665 -26.93 13.98 -6.93
N GLY A 666 -26.36 14.61 -5.90
CA GLY A 666 -26.37 14.13 -4.52
C GLY A 666 -25.27 13.10 -4.19
N ASN A 667 -24.44 12.74 -5.17
CA ASN A 667 -23.34 11.80 -4.97
C ASN A 667 -22.05 12.53 -4.58
N ASP A 668 -21.13 11.82 -3.93
CA ASP A 668 -19.79 12.36 -3.69
C ASP A 668 -19.01 12.45 -5.00
N LEU A 669 -18.30 13.55 -5.17
CA LEU A 669 -17.34 13.67 -6.24
C LEU A 669 -16.16 12.73 -6.01
N PRO A 670 -15.64 12.08 -7.07
CA PRO A 670 -14.39 11.35 -7.00
C PRO A 670 -13.25 12.25 -6.51
N ARG A 671 -12.43 11.73 -5.60
CA ARG A 671 -11.30 12.46 -4.99
C ARG A 671 -9.98 12.21 -5.73
N THR A 672 -10.03 11.54 -6.88
CA THR A 672 -8.87 11.12 -7.67
C THR A 672 -8.08 12.27 -8.28
N GLU A 673 -8.66 13.47 -8.39
CA GLU A 673 -7.96 14.65 -8.91
C GLU A 673 -7.61 15.66 -7.81
N TRP A 674 -7.98 15.35 -6.55
CA TRP A 674 -7.85 16.29 -5.46
C TRP A 674 -6.40 16.46 -5.01
N LYS A 675 -6.11 17.66 -4.50
CA LYS A 675 -4.88 17.97 -3.77
C LYS A 675 -5.16 18.98 -2.67
N VAL A 676 -4.41 18.89 -1.56
CA VAL A 676 -4.33 19.99 -0.61
C VAL A 676 -3.60 21.15 -1.29
N ALA A 677 -4.33 22.24 -1.48
CA ALA A 677 -3.82 23.46 -2.06
C ALA A 677 -3.17 24.36 -1.00
N PHE A 678 -3.70 24.33 0.22
CA PHE A 678 -3.20 25.06 1.37
C PHE A 678 -3.79 24.49 2.68
N ALA A 679 -2.99 24.44 3.74
CA ALA A 679 -3.45 24.27 5.12
C ALA A 679 -2.65 25.22 6.01
N ASP A 680 -3.30 26.08 6.80
CA ASP A 680 -2.60 27.14 7.54
C ASP A 680 -1.65 26.58 8.62
N SER A 681 -2.00 25.42 9.18
CA SER A 681 -1.33 24.72 10.26
C SER A 681 -1.56 23.21 10.16
N GLU A 682 -0.55 22.43 10.55
CA GLU A 682 -0.58 20.97 10.58
C GLU A 682 0.27 20.46 11.76
N GLU A 683 -0.28 19.54 12.52
CA GLU A 683 0.44 18.79 13.55
C GLU A 683 1.23 17.66 12.90
N LEU A 684 2.55 17.81 12.79
CA LEU A 684 3.43 16.84 12.13
C LEU A 684 4.53 16.33 13.05
N ASP A 685 4.62 16.84 14.28
CA ASP A 685 5.71 16.57 15.20
C ASP A 685 5.28 15.50 16.23
N ALA A 686 4.11 15.65 16.87
CA ALA A 686 3.57 14.73 17.87
C ALA A 686 2.68 13.62 17.28
N GLU A 687 1.92 13.89 16.21
CA GLU A 687 1.08 12.92 15.47
C GLU A 687 1.19 13.12 13.94
N ASN A 688 0.50 12.29 13.15
CA ASN A 688 0.36 12.51 11.71
C ASN A 688 -0.95 13.27 11.43
N GLY A 689 -0.96 14.57 11.69
CA GLY A 689 -2.09 15.49 11.47
C GLY A 689 -2.06 16.16 10.09
N SER A 690 -1.51 15.52 9.06
CA SER A 690 -1.39 16.13 7.72
C SER A 690 -2.77 16.42 7.11
N ALA A 691 -2.87 17.56 6.42
CA ALA A 691 -4.06 17.95 5.68
C ALA A 691 -4.42 16.98 4.54
N ASN A 692 -3.47 16.16 4.07
CA ASN A 692 -3.75 15.13 3.07
C ASN A 692 -4.64 14.00 3.61
N ASN A 693 -4.74 13.85 4.92
CA ASN A 693 -5.55 12.81 5.55
C ASN A 693 -7.06 13.05 5.33
N VAL A 694 -7.51 14.27 5.00
CA VAL A 694 -8.95 14.55 4.86
C VAL A 694 -9.61 13.85 3.65
N PHE A 695 -8.84 13.21 2.78
CA PHE A 695 -9.38 12.48 1.63
C PHE A 695 -8.64 11.17 1.37
N ASP A 696 -8.04 10.58 2.40
CA ASP A 696 -7.31 9.31 2.31
C ASP A 696 -8.21 8.08 2.50
N LEU A 697 -9.51 8.28 2.72
CA LEU A 697 -10.52 7.25 2.97
C LEU A 697 -10.33 6.52 4.30
N GLN A 698 -9.60 7.11 5.26
CA GLN A 698 -9.37 6.56 6.58
C GLN A 698 -10.06 7.39 7.67
N PRO A 699 -11.23 6.97 8.18
CA PRO A 699 -11.93 7.66 9.27
C PRO A 699 -11.09 7.88 10.53
N THR A 700 -10.03 7.07 10.74
CA THR A 700 -9.16 7.11 11.91
C THR A 700 -7.92 7.98 11.75
N THR A 701 -7.59 8.42 10.53
CA THR A 701 -6.62 9.49 10.30
C THR A 701 -7.39 10.81 10.23
N PHE A 702 -6.70 11.93 10.43
CA PHE A 702 -7.31 13.24 10.34
C PHE A 702 -6.25 14.30 10.09
N TRP A 703 -6.66 15.38 9.42
CA TRP A 703 -5.95 16.65 9.55
C TRP A 703 -6.12 17.16 10.97
N HIS A 704 -5.06 17.69 11.56
CA HIS A 704 -5.11 18.42 12.82
C HIS A 704 -4.20 19.63 12.73
N THR A 705 -4.62 20.78 13.24
CA THR A 705 -3.74 21.94 13.37
C THR A 705 -2.72 21.72 14.47
N ALA A 706 -1.53 22.30 14.33
CA ALA A 706 -0.42 22.08 15.26
C ALA A 706 -0.84 22.40 16.71
N TYR A 707 -0.53 21.48 17.63
CA TYR A 707 -0.59 21.68 19.07
C TYR A 707 0.80 21.51 19.72
N SER A 708 1.72 20.81 19.05
CA SER A 708 3.11 20.63 19.45
C SER A 708 4.01 21.49 18.57
N GLY A 709 5.08 22.05 19.17
CA GLY A 709 5.90 23.07 18.51
C GLY A 709 5.23 24.45 18.34
N GLY A 710 3.96 24.59 18.73
CA GLY A 710 3.17 25.82 18.75
C GLY A 710 1.69 25.53 18.53
N ALA A 711 0.80 26.39 19.06
CA ALA A 711 -0.65 26.28 18.89
C ALA A 711 -1.21 27.58 18.27
N PRO A 712 -1.19 27.71 16.93
CA PRO A 712 -1.68 28.91 16.25
C PRO A 712 -3.14 29.17 16.58
N GLY A 713 -3.52 30.44 16.77
CA GLY A 713 -4.91 30.83 17.03
C GLY A 713 -5.83 30.66 15.82
N MET A 714 -7.12 30.54 16.10
CA MET A 714 -8.19 30.60 15.09
C MET A 714 -8.24 31.95 14.35
N PRO A 715 -8.78 32.02 13.12
CA PRO A 715 -9.37 30.93 12.35
C PRO A 715 -8.34 30.04 11.65
N HIS A 716 -8.71 28.78 11.42
CA HIS A 716 -7.92 27.84 10.60
C HIS A 716 -8.53 27.65 9.22
N ARG A 717 -7.69 27.39 8.22
CA ARG A 717 -8.06 27.40 6.80
C ARG A 717 -7.47 26.19 6.10
N LEU A 718 -8.34 25.45 5.43
CA LEU A 718 -8.00 24.35 4.54
C LEU A 718 -8.55 24.65 3.15
N VAL A 719 -7.72 24.50 2.12
CA VAL A 719 -8.10 24.66 0.72
C VAL A 719 -7.77 23.39 -0.05
N ILE A 720 -8.77 22.85 -0.73
CA ILE A 720 -8.64 21.71 -1.63
C ILE A 720 -8.83 22.19 -3.07
N ASP A 721 -7.89 21.85 -3.95
CA ASP A 721 -8.11 21.95 -5.39
C ASP A 721 -8.74 20.63 -5.85
N LEU A 722 -9.98 20.72 -6.35
CA LEU A 722 -10.77 19.59 -6.83
C LEU A 722 -10.26 19.04 -8.18
N GLY A 723 -9.24 19.67 -8.77
CA GLY A 723 -8.62 19.30 -10.04
C GLY A 723 -9.28 19.95 -11.26
N ARG A 724 -10.60 20.18 -11.18
CA ARG A 724 -11.42 20.80 -12.24
C ARG A 724 -12.53 21.65 -11.64
N VAL A 725 -13.11 22.52 -12.46
CA VAL A 725 -14.30 23.30 -12.07
C VAL A 725 -15.51 22.37 -12.08
N VAL A 726 -16.25 22.34 -10.97
CA VAL A 726 -17.42 21.48 -10.75
C VAL A 726 -18.58 22.26 -10.13
N ASP A 727 -19.80 21.81 -10.40
CA ASP A 727 -21.00 22.28 -9.72
C ASP A 727 -21.30 21.41 -8.50
N LEU A 728 -21.54 22.04 -7.35
CA LEU A 728 -21.66 21.40 -6.04
C LEU A 728 -23.01 21.73 -5.38
N SER A 729 -23.58 20.74 -4.70
CA SER A 729 -24.73 20.91 -3.82
C SER A 729 -24.38 20.92 -2.33
N GLY A 730 -23.12 20.73 -1.97
CA GLY A 730 -22.68 20.77 -0.57
C GLY A 730 -21.33 20.12 -0.32
N ILE A 731 -20.98 20.01 0.96
CA ILE A 731 -19.90 19.16 1.44
C ILE A 731 -20.39 18.29 2.60
N ARG A 732 -19.65 17.20 2.85
CA ARG A 732 -19.73 16.44 4.10
C ARG A 732 -18.37 16.44 4.78
N VAL A 733 -18.36 16.58 6.10
CA VAL A 733 -17.17 16.54 6.95
C VAL A 733 -17.36 15.47 8.01
N LEU A 734 -16.43 14.54 8.10
CA LEU A 734 -16.32 13.61 9.22
C LEU A 734 -15.38 14.22 10.26
N PRO A 735 -15.85 14.51 11.48
CA PRO A 735 -14.96 14.89 12.57
C PRO A 735 -14.06 13.72 12.98
N ARG A 736 -12.94 14.00 13.66
CA ARG A 736 -12.10 12.95 14.25
C ARG A 736 -12.91 12.01 15.16
N GLN A 737 -12.58 10.73 15.13
CA GLN A 737 -13.37 9.70 15.79
C GLN A 737 -13.14 9.65 17.31
N GLU A 738 -11.98 10.11 17.79
CA GLU A 738 -11.70 10.26 19.23
C GLU A 738 -11.60 11.72 19.70
N GLY A 739 -11.97 11.95 20.96
CA GLY A 739 -11.81 13.25 21.62
C GLY A 739 -12.70 14.36 21.05
N VAL A 740 -12.68 15.52 21.69
CA VAL A 740 -13.39 16.74 21.22
C VAL A 740 -12.44 17.77 20.60
N ASN A 741 -11.14 17.64 20.89
CA ASN A 741 -10.09 18.55 20.45
C ASN A 741 -10.03 18.64 18.93
N GLY A 742 -10.10 19.85 18.39
CA GLY A 742 -10.14 20.13 16.97
C GLY A 742 -11.51 19.92 16.32
N ARG A 743 -12.56 19.44 17.02
CA ARG A 743 -13.86 19.26 16.38
C ARG A 743 -14.48 20.62 16.06
N ILE A 744 -14.48 20.97 14.79
CA ILE A 744 -14.96 22.27 14.29
C ILE A 744 -16.41 22.49 14.74
N LYS A 745 -16.66 23.64 15.35
CA LYS A 745 -17.98 24.15 15.69
C LYS A 745 -18.43 25.14 14.63
N GLY A 746 -17.95 26.37 14.68
CA GLY A 746 -18.29 27.40 13.69
C GLY A 746 -17.46 27.25 12.41
N TYR A 747 -18.10 27.38 11.24
CA TYR A 747 -17.41 27.29 9.95
C TYR A 747 -17.92 28.28 8.90
N ARG A 748 -17.08 28.54 7.90
CA ARG A 748 -17.45 29.15 6.60
C ARG A 748 -16.88 28.33 5.45
N ILE A 749 -17.61 28.25 4.34
CA ILE A 749 -17.21 27.54 3.13
C ILE A 749 -17.15 28.52 1.96
N PHE A 750 -16.08 28.42 1.18
CA PHE A 750 -15.86 29.26 0.00
C PHE A 750 -15.57 28.40 -1.23
N LEU A 751 -15.95 28.91 -2.40
CA LEU A 751 -15.62 28.32 -3.69
C LEU A 751 -14.95 29.37 -4.58
N SER A 752 -14.03 28.92 -5.42
CA SER A 752 -13.41 29.76 -6.45
C SER A 752 -13.02 28.93 -7.67
N ASP A 753 -13.14 29.49 -8.87
CA ASP A 753 -12.65 28.87 -10.11
C ASP A 753 -11.12 28.96 -10.23
N THR A 754 -10.52 29.97 -9.59
CA THR A 754 -9.06 30.24 -9.58
C THR A 754 -8.49 30.12 -8.16
N PRO A 755 -7.16 29.95 -7.99
CA PRO A 755 -6.53 29.92 -6.68
C PRO A 755 -6.94 31.13 -5.82
N PHE A 756 -7.12 30.91 -4.52
CA PHE A 756 -7.42 32.01 -3.59
C PHE A 756 -6.21 32.95 -3.47
N LYS A 757 -6.48 34.22 -3.13
CA LYS A 757 -5.41 35.21 -2.95
C LYS A 757 -4.45 34.77 -1.84
N GLY A 758 -3.15 34.77 -2.14
CA GLY A 758 -2.10 34.37 -1.18
C GLY A 758 -1.84 32.86 -1.09
N GLN A 759 -2.51 32.08 -1.95
CA GLN A 759 -2.26 30.66 -2.16
C GLN A 759 -0.99 30.41 -2.97
#